data_AF-A0A7Y6TWC4-F1
#
_entry.id   AF-A0A7Y6TWC4-F1
#
_cell.length_a   1.000
_cell.length_b   1.000
_cell.length_c   1.000
_cell.angle_alpha   90.00
_cell.angle_beta   90.00
_cell.angle_gamma   90.00
#
_symmetry.space_group_name_H-M   'P 1'
#
loop_
_entity.id
_entity.type
_entity.pdbx_description
1 polymer ?
#
loop_
_entity_poly.entity_id
_entity_poly.type
_entity_poly.pdbx_seq_one_letter_code
_entity_poly.pdbx_strand_id
1 'polypeptide(L)'
;MQGGILAGYENADRACLILLAFDSREAAGRFLEHLRPQITTARVVPEAGVHAQAGGLLKESGDGPFCNVAFTHEGLRVLGMTETELESWLPHEFREGMEARSSMLGDFRANHPRRWSLPRMNWFPDGVSSAIETQMSAVHAIVQIRVAEGALPPAGKDESGEQQELELLRPLIERAIGVSEATGDASKGSNAASEPRAAVRVLHVQTMRRRRNDDARVTEHFGFVDGDGQPQFVPTGSKAYPNQVPVGEVLLGYPNQADFAPRPRNQDDEARLDFLRNGTFMVVRKLRQDVGRLDAVIRQAAADTGLDPRLILAKMMGRWQSGPSLVSPADFQNASRPEPDTDFTFDGDPHGSGCPFHAHVRRVNPRSRPRKGDQPGARLPRILRRGMAYGPRPAAYPGAGSQAAGDDADRGLVFIAYNASIAEQFEVVQSWIAGGNSSGGYSGCSDPFLGVPEPGQQRWFSFEADAPAKSDGAGQRETADCADGKRVFHIKLDSGPGQFEEPAPLVRLQWGSYLFVPSLHTLDWLSRRALAPPAFVAPWNVADGERAVQSLLARWGQDPAPEAVAAWKAAVEDTGSREQMLNASLWAAVRERHGGALQTPYGVLVGSRRLVREVLGDDVRFSVCGQRERMERSRFEIYLGLDSGERYQRLSEPINRAIGSISEEDAFEQAAAACSSALRTFIDGERAVGLATSGKRWELNLEAREVFDLVLQRLCQLWIGLPATGGPLQPGSWRWDWHEGEPPIYPSHFTPPSRYFFQPRPGDDVRDFGERHGRSITAALEEFVAFHRRRGTVPHVPDQAQAAPLAEQIFAAMPASQADDATLARTLAGVLMGFLPTLDGSLRSVLHEWLRLQTFWSLRTQWAADAAPSSIDKARRILGPALCRALQFRPAPEIIWRTVRRDDDRIGDVAVRRGDIVVLGLVSAMHERLAGGDDDVHAMFGGDRAQDPHPTHACPGYKAAMGVLLGVFAALMDVKEVMRPSPASLAFTLEGALP
;
A
#
# COMPACT_ATOMS: atom_id res chain seq x y z
N MET A 1 8.58 -0.64 29.73
CA MET A 1 7.85 -0.14 28.55
C MET A 1 8.63 1.02 27.95
N GLN A 2 8.29 1.44 26.74
CA GLN A 2 8.80 2.70 26.20
C GLN A 2 8.25 3.89 27.03
N GLY A 3 9.05 4.93 27.25
CA GLY A 3 8.67 6.15 28.01
C GLY A 3 7.73 7.06 27.23
N GLY A 4 7.20 8.14 27.83
CA GLY A 4 6.40 9.13 27.10
C GLY A 4 4.94 8.72 26.82
N ILE A 5 4.61 7.43 27.02
CA ILE A 5 3.27 6.86 26.85
C ILE A 5 2.40 7.28 28.04
N LEU A 6 2.54 6.63 29.21
CA LEU A 6 1.67 6.88 30.36
C LEU A 6 1.87 8.28 30.97
N ALA A 7 3.10 8.78 31.00
CA ALA A 7 3.45 10.17 31.36
C ALA A 7 4.05 10.85 30.12
N GLY A 8 3.68 12.10 29.84
CA GLY A 8 4.23 12.85 28.72
C GLY A 8 5.52 13.57 29.11
N TYR A 9 6.42 13.81 28.14
CA TYR A 9 7.62 14.62 28.39
C TYR A 9 7.23 16.10 28.46
N GLU A 10 7.01 16.63 29.66
CA GLU A 10 6.49 18.00 29.89
C GLU A 10 7.50 19.10 29.58
N ASN A 11 8.80 18.81 29.74
CA ASN A 11 9.90 19.71 29.43
C ASN A 11 10.33 19.71 27.97
N ALA A 12 9.71 18.91 27.09
CA ALA A 12 10.08 18.86 25.68
C ALA A 12 9.41 19.96 24.84
N ASP A 13 10.18 20.81 24.17
CA ASP A 13 9.67 21.90 23.34
C ASP A 13 9.78 21.61 21.82
N ARG A 14 10.66 20.68 21.43
CA ARG A 14 10.86 20.26 20.04
C ARG A 14 10.73 18.75 19.87
N ALA A 15 10.33 18.34 18.68
CA ALA A 15 10.24 16.94 18.34
C ALA A 15 10.28 16.72 16.83
N CYS A 16 10.54 15.48 16.43
CA CYS A 16 10.26 15.02 15.08
C CYS A 16 9.69 13.60 15.06
N LEU A 17 8.98 13.28 13.98
CA LEU A 17 8.67 11.92 13.56
C LEU A 17 9.52 11.59 12.34
N ILE A 18 10.33 10.53 12.43
CA ILE A 18 11.16 10.02 11.35
C ILE A 18 10.44 8.80 10.77
N LEU A 19 9.90 8.92 9.57
CA LEU A 19 9.26 7.84 8.83
C LEU A 19 10.34 7.05 8.10
N LEU A 20 10.44 5.75 8.37
CA LEU A 20 11.51 4.89 7.90
C LEU A 20 10.99 3.74 7.04
N ALA A 21 11.80 3.35 6.06
CA ALA A 21 11.73 2.05 5.39
C ALA A 21 13.02 1.27 5.61
N PHE A 22 12.94 -0.04 5.39
CA PHE A 22 14.06 -0.96 5.48
C PHE A 22 14.19 -1.70 4.14
N ASP A 23 15.41 -1.81 3.63
CA ASP A 23 15.71 -2.47 2.35
C ASP A 23 15.67 -3.99 2.48
N SER A 24 15.94 -4.48 3.70
CA SER A 24 15.94 -5.90 4.02
C SER A 24 15.53 -6.16 5.47
N ARG A 25 15.17 -7.41 5.76
CA ARG A 25 14.93 -7.91 7.12
C ARG A 25 16.16 -7.72 8.01
N GLU A 26 17.34 -8.02 7.49
CA GLU A 26 18.61 -7.85 8.22
C GLU A 26 18.86 -6.38 8.57
N ALA A 27 18.56 -5.46 7.66
CA ALA A 27 18.68 -4.03 7.90
C ALA A 27 17.76 -3.56 9.04
N ALA A 28 16.52 -4.04 9.05
CA ALA A 28 15.56 -3.77 10.11
C ALA A 28 16.07 -4.31 11.45
N GLY A 29 16.60 -5.53 11.48
CA GLY A 29 17.16 -6.15 12.69
C GLY A 29 18.34 -5.39 13.28
N ARG A 30 19.31 -5.01 12.43
CA ARG A 30 20.49 -4.20 12.83
C ARG A 30 20.08 -2.81 13.30
N PHE A 31 19.11 -2.20 12.63
CA PHE A 31 18.56 -0.92 13.07
C PHE A 31 17.96 -1.01 14.47
N LEU A 32 17.25 -2.10 14.79
CA LEU A 32 16.73 -2.29 16.15
C LEU A 32 17.85 -2.46 17.17
N GLU A 33 18.91 -3.22 16.88
CA GLU A 33 20.07 -3.33 17.79
C GLU A 33 20.71 -1.96 18.07
N HIS A 34 20.85 -1.14 17.03
CA HIS A 34 21.40 0.22 17.12
C HIS A 34 20.50 1.19 17.90
N LEU A 35 19.19 1.15 17.65
CA LEU A 35 18.23 2.06 18.28
C LEU A 35 17.93 1.66 19.74
N ARG A 36 17.96 0.37 20.05
CA ARG A 36 17.58 -0.21 21.35
C ARG A 36 18.17 0.49 22.59
N PRO A 37 19.47 0.86 22.65
CA PRO A 37 20.03 1.57 23.80
C PRO A 37 19.60 3.05 23.89
N GLN A 38 19.08 3.64 22.81
CA GLN A 38 18.64 5.03 22.74
C GLN A 38 17.18 5.20 23.19
N ILE A 39 16.37 4.13 23.15
CA ILE A 39 14.95 4.17 23.49
C ILE A 39 14.77 4.53 24.97
N THR A 40 14.01 5.61 25.20
CA THR A 40 13.63 6.06 26.55
C THR A 40 12.70 5.05 27.19
N THR A 41 12.91 4.77 28.48
CA THR A 41 12.17 3.73 29.20
C THR A 41 11.37 4.32 30.35
N ALA A 42 10.23 3.70 30.62
CA ALA A 42 9.48 3.91 31.85
C ALA A 42 9.23 2.56 32.54
N ARG A 43 9.32 2.56 33.88
CA ARG A 43 9.00 1.41 34.75
C ARG A 43 7.78 1.73 35.60
N VAL A 44 6.77 0.87 35.55
CA VAL A 44 5.62 0.91 36.46
C VAL A 44 6.07 0.43 37.84
N VAL A 45 5.91 1.27 38.86
CA VAL A 45 6.26 0.94 40.26
C VAL A 45 5.01 0.37 40.97
N PRO A 46 5.04 -0.86 41.52
CA PRO A 46 3.85 -1.51 42.09
C PRO A 46 3.25 -0.88 43.36
N GLU A 47 3.94 0.03 44.05
CA GLU A 47 3.61 0.45 45.44
C GLU A 47 3.14 1.92 45.60
N ALA A 48 2.77 2.64 44.54
CA ALA A 48 2.23 3.99 44.69
C ALA A 48 0.75 3.95 45.12
N GLY A 49 0.49 4.27 46.39
CA GLY A 49 -0.84 4.35 46.99
C GLY A 49 -1.81 5.30 46.26
N VAL A 50 -3.07 5.22 46.69
CA VAL A 50 -4.34 5.67 46.09
C VAL A 50 -4.43 7.14 45.61
N HIS A 51 -3.37 7.94 45.74
CA HIS A 51 -3.38 9.38 45.40
C HIS A 51 -2.18 9.88 44.58
N ALA A 52 -1.37 9.01 43.98
CA ALA A 52 -0.29 9.46 43.11
C ALA A 52 -0.85 10.02 41.77
N GLN A 53 -0.64 11.32 41.50
CA GLN A 53 -0.61 11.83 40.13
C GLN A 53 0.35 10.98 39.29
N ALA A 54 0.19 10.95 37.96
CA ALA A 54 0.93 10.06 37.05
C ALA A 54 2.46 9.97 37.31
N GLY A 55 3.08 11.01 37.90
CA GLY A 55 4.48 11.04 38.32
C GLY A 55 4.89 10.13 39.48
N GLY A 56 3.97 9.59 40.30
CA GLY A 56 4.32 8.66 41.40
C GLY A 56 4.36 7.18 41.00
N LEU A 57 3.78 6.83 39.84
CA LEU A 57 3.69 5.45 39.34
C LEU A 57 4.88 5.03 38.46
N LEU A 58 5.74 5.99 38.05
CA LEU A 58 6.72 5.79 36.99
C LEU A 58 8.07 6.42 37.34
N LYS A 59 9.16 5.69 37.13
CA LYS A 59 10.51 6.26 37.05
C LYS A 59 10.94 6.27 35.58
N GLU A 60 11.04 7.46 35.00
CA GLU A 60 11.57 7.68 33.65
C GLU A 60 13.10 7.87 33.67
N SER A 61 13.75 7.65 32.52
CA SER A 61 15.20 7.74 32.37
C SER A 61 15.65 9.04 31.68
N GLY A 62 16.37 9.91 32.41
CA GLY A 62 17.20 11.02 31.89
C GLY A 62 16.46 12.33 31.53
N ASP A 63 17.23 13.40 31.28
CA ASP A 63 16.73 14.75 30.90
C ASP A 63 16.56 14.94 29.37
N GLY A 64 16.55 13.84 28.61
CA GLY A 64 16.47 13.84 27.14
C GLY A 64 17.83 13.81 26.43
N PRO A 65 17.87 13.73 25.08
CA PRO A 65 16.72 13.60 24.17
C PRO A 65 15.97 12.29 24.38
N PHE A 66 14.65 12.34 24.23
CA PHE A 66 13.77 11.19 24.41
C PHE A 66 13.49 10.50 23.07
N CYS A 67 13.55 9.18 23.04
CA CYS A 67 13.40 8.38 21.83
C CYS A 67 12.39 7.24 22.01
N ASN A 68 11.50 7.08 21.05
CA ASN A 68 10.50 6.02 20.98
C ASN A 68 10.39 5.49 19.54
N VAL A 69 9.95 4.25 19.38
CA VAL A 69 9.73 3.62 18.06
C VAL A 69 8.41 2.87 17.99
N ALA A 70 7.73 2.99 16.86
CA ALA A 70 6.50 2.29 16.55
C ALA A 70 6.55 1.71 15.13
N PHE A 71 5.80 0.64 14.87
CA PHE A 71 5.81 -0.09 13.60
C PHE A 71 4.43 -0.11 12.96
N THR A 72 4.40 0.01 11.64
CA THR A 72 3.20 -0.31 10.86
C THR A 72 3.05 -1.83 10.73
N HIS A 73 1.90 -2.28 10.23
CA HIS A 73 1.69 -3.68 9.84
C HIS A 73 2.80 -4.17 8.89
N GLU A 74 3.12 -3.37 7.88
CA GLU A 74 4.16 -3.69 6.89
C GLU A 74 5.55 -3.80 7.54
N GLY A 75 5.87 -2.92 8.50
CA GLY A 75 7.14 -2.99 9.23
C GLY A 75 7.30 -4.24 10.07
N LEU A 76 6.21 -4.74 10.68
CA LEU A 76 6.23 -6.00 11.41
C LEU A 76 6.48 -7.19 10.48
N ARG A 77 5.92 -7.18 9.26
CA ARG A 77 6.21 -8.19 8.24
C ARG A 77 7.69 -8.15 7.83
N VAL A 78 8.24 -6.97 7.58
CA VAL A 78 9.66 -6.80 7.20
C VAL A 78 10.60 -7.26 8.31
N LEU A 79 10.22 -7.11 9.58
CA LEU A 79 10.93 -7.67 10.74
C LEU A 79 10.81 -9.20 10.87
N GLY A 80 10.04 -9.85 9.99
CA GLY A 80 9.95 -11.29 9.87
C GLY A 80 8.74 -11.93 10.56
N MET A 81 7.71 -11.17 10.93
CA MET A 81 6.43 -11.78 11.30
C MET A 81 5.80 -12.49 10.09
N THR A 82 5.24 -13.67 10.31
CA THR A 82 4.54 -14.42 9.26
C THR A 82 3.15 -13.83 9.00
N GLU A 83 2.56 -14.08 7.84
CA GLU A 83 1.18 -13.65 7.56
C GLU A 83 0.20 -14.23 8.59
N THR A 84 0.37 -15.49 9.01
CA THR A 84 -0.45 -16.10 10.05
C THR A 84 -0.30 -15.41 11.41
N GLU A 85 0.91 -15.06 11.82
CA GLU A 85 1.15 -14.29 13.06
C GLU A 85 0.52 -12.90 12.94
N LEU A 86 0.72 -12.20 11.82
CA LEU A 86 0.13 -10.88 11.60
C LEU A 86 -1.41 -10.95 11.71
N GLU A 87 -2.06 -11.87 11.01
CA GLU A 87 -3.51 -12.05 10.98
C GLU A 87 -4.11 -12.44 12.35
N SER A 88 -3.44 -13.34 13.08
CA SER A 88 -3.97 -13.88 14.33
C SER A 88 -3.56 -13.09 15.58
N TRP A 89 -2.45 -12.36 15.54
CA TRP A 89 -1.93 -11.65 16.70
C TRP A 89 -2.40 -10.20 16.77
N LEU A 90 -2.65 -9.57 15.63
CA LEU A 90 -2.95 -8.14 15.54
C LEU A 90 -4.43 -7.89 15.21
N PRO A 91 -5.04 -6.84 15.77
CA PRO A 91 -6.44 -6.55 15.55
C PRO A 91 -6.69 -6.12 14.10
N HIS A 92 -7.90 -6.41 13.60
CA HIS A 92 -8.26 -6.21 12.20
C HIS A 92 -8.02 -4.77 11.72
N GLU A 93 -8.40 -3.80 12.54
CA GLU A 93 -8.29 -2.39 12.20
C GLU A 93 -6.83 -1.89 12.09
N PHE A 94 -5.91 -2.48 12.85
CA PHE A 94 -4.48 -2.21 12.71
C PHE A 94 -3.92 -2.78 11.40
N ARG A 95 -4.37 -3.98 11.01
CA ARG A 95 -3.93 -4.66 9.78
C ARG A 95 -4.40 -3.94 8.52
N GLU A 96 -5.65 -3.45 8.52
CA GLU A 96 -6.18 -2.66 7.39
C GLU A 96 -5.50 -1.31 7.26
N GLY A 97 -5.15 -0.68 8.40
CA GLY A 97 -4.59 0.66 8.42
C GLY A 97 -5.65 1.76 8.24
N MET A 98 -5.23 3.00 8.51
CA MET A 98 -6.16 4.15 8.59
C MET A 98 -6.83 4.49 7.25
N GLU A 99 -6.13 4.30 6.12
CA GLU A 99 -6.65 4.64 4.79
C GLU A 99 -7.88 3.81 4.43
N ALA A 100 -7.78 2.48 4.55
CA ALA A 100 -8.88 1.56 4.30
C ALA A 100 -10.07 1.80 5.26
N ARG A 101 -9.79 2.35 6.45
CA ARG A 101 -10.80 2.62 7.49
C ARG A 101 -11.40 4.03 7.46
N SER A 102 -11.13 4.79 6.40
CA SER A 102 -11.66 6.15 6.23
C SER A 102 -13.18 6.25 6.39
N SER A 103 -13.94 5.26 5.91
CA SER A 103 -15.40 5.19 6.07
C SER A 103 -15.85 5.09 7.53
N MET A 104 -15.12 4.33 8.36
CA MET A 104 -15.38 4.18 9.80
C MET A 104 -15.04 5.45 10.58
N LEU A 105 -13.99 6.15 10.13
CA LEU A 105 -13.53 7.40 10.73
C LEU A 105 -14.40 8.61 10.36
N GLY A 106 -15.21 8.50 9.31
CA GLY A 106 -15.88 9.64 8.72
C GLY A 106 -14.93 10.54 7.93
N ASP A 107 -13.80 10.02 7.46
CA ASP A 107 -12.83 10.73 6.62
C ASP A 107 -13.34 10.77 5.18
N PHE A 108 -14.31 11.65 4.94
CA PHE A 108 -14.92 11.88 3.63
C PHE A 108 -14.47 13.21 3.01
N ARG A 109 -14.75 13.39 1.71
CA ARG A 109 -14.50 14.63 0.96
C ARG A 109 -13.02 15.07 1.07
N ALA A 110 -12.76 16.28 1.57
CA ALA A 110 -11.42 16.84 1.74
C ALA A 110 -10.50 16.01 2.66
N ASN A 111 -11.08 15.17 3.54
CA ASN A 111 -10.33 14.30 4.45
C ASN A 111 -10.17 12.87 3.90
N HIS A 112 -10.75 12.54 2.75
CA HIS A 112 -10.66 11.20 2.17
C HIS A 112 -9.21 10.86 1.78
N PRO A 113 -8.73 9.61 1.95
CA PRO A 113 -7.34 9.21 1.63
C PRO A 113 -6.87 9.56 0.22
N ARG A 114 -7.78 9.56 -0.77
CA ARG A 114 -7.47 10.00 -2.15
C ARG A 114 -7.09 11.49 -2.25
N ARG A 115 -7.41 12.30 -1.24
CA ARG A 115 -7.16 13.75 -1.18
C ARG A 115 -6.04 14.11 -0.18
N TRP A 116 -5.48 13.11 0.51
CA TRP A 116 -4.40 13.29 1.47
C TRP A 116 -3.18 13.91 0.81
N SER A 117 -2.59 14.90 1.47
CA SER A 117 -1.26 15.42 1.12
C SER A 117 -0.21 14.53 1.77
N LEU A 118 0.23 13.50 1.06
CA LEU A 118 1.13 12.49 1.59
C LEU A 118 2.53 13.08 1.90
N PRO A 119 3.27 12.48 2.85
CA PRO A 119 4.62 12.93 3.17
C PRO A 119 5.52 12.90 1.94
N ARG A 120 6.28 13.98 1.71
CA ARG A 120 7.31 14.01 0.66
C ARG A 120 8.66 13.72 1.24
N MET A 121 9.48 13.01 0.47
CA MET A 121 10.84 12.74 0.91
C MET A 121 11.64 14.04 1.02
N ASN A 122 12.12 14.34 2.23
CA ASN A 122 12.82 15.56 2.60
C ASN A 122 14.19 15.28 3.27
N TRP A 123 14.69 14.05 3.13
CA TRP A 123 15.93 13.59 3.73
C TRP A 123 16.79 12.85 2.69
N PHE A 124 17.50 13.59 1.85
CA PHE A 124 18.29 13.05 0.75
C PHE A 124 19.70 13.65 0.67
N PRO A 125 20.65 12.94 0.02
CA PRO A 125 21.83 13.56 -0.57
C PRO A 125 21.45 14.63 -1.61
N ASP A 126 22.30 15.64 -1.78
CA ASP A 126 22.11 16.70 -2.78
C ASP A 126 21.84 16.12 -4.19
N GLY A 127 20.83 16.64 -4.89
CA GLY A 127 20.50 16.26 -6.28
C GLY A 127 19.40 15.21 -6.48
N VAL A 128 18.80 14.67 -5.41
CA VAL A 128 17.63 13.76 -5.50
C VAL A 128 16.33 14.55 -5.47
N SER A 129 15.37 14.16 -6.32
CA SER A 129 14.08 14.85 -6.45
C SER A 129 13.18 14.60 -5.22
N SER A 130 12.77 15.69 -4.54
CA SER A 130 11.75 15.68 -3.48
C SER A 130 10.31 15.51 -4.01
N ALA A 131 10.13 15.18 -5.28
CA ALA A 131 8.83 15.19 -5.95
C ALA A 131 7.99 13.93 -5.68
N ILE A 132 8.59 12.84 -5.21
CA ILE A 132 7.86 11.58 -4.99
C ILE A 132 7.21 11.60 -3.60
N GLU A 133 5.89 11.54 -3.59
CA GLU A 133 5.10 11.32 -2.37
C GLU A 133 5.27 9.89 -1.86
N THR A 134 5.41 9.78 -0.54
CA THR A 134 5.55 8.52 0.18
C THR A 134 4.17 8.00 0.51
N GLN A 135 3.78 6.88 -0.12
CA GLN A 135 2.62 6.13 0.32
C GLN A 135 2.82 5.63 1.75
N MET A 136 1.79 5.70 2.59
CA MET A 136 1.94 5.29 3.99
C MET A 136 2.22 3.79 4.13
N SER A 137 1.82 2.98 3.15
CA SER A 137 2.18 1.55 3.07
C SER A 137 3.66 1.29 2.82
N ALA A 138 4.44 2.27 2.35
CA ALA A 138 5.89 2.15 2.26
C ALA A 138 6.61 2.43 3.60
N VAL A 139 5.91 2.99 4.59
CA VAL A 139 6.47 3.29 5.92
C VAL A 139 6.46 2.02 6.75
N HIS A 140 7.63 1.57 7.21
CA HIS A 140 7.78 0.39 8.06
C HIS A 140 7.81 0.78 9.55
N ALA A 141 8.50 1.86 9.90
CA ALA A 141 8.63 2.31 11.28
C ALA A 141 8.54 3.84 11.38
N ILE A 142 8.09 4.31 12.53
CA ILE A 142 8.17 5.72 12.91
C ILE A 142 8.99 5.82 14.20
N VAL A 143 10.10 6.55 14.13
CA VAL A 143 10.89 6.95 15.31
C VAL A 143 10.45 8.34 15.74
N GLN A 144 10.10 8.48 17.01
CA GLN A 144 9.81 9.77 17.62
C GLN A 144 11.03 10.21 18.43
N ILE A 145 11.53 11.40 18.15
CA ILE A 145 12.53 12.08 18.97
C ILE A 145 11.87 13.31 19.59
N ARG A 146 12.06 13.52 20.89
CA ARG A 146 11.64 14.72 21.60
C ARG A 146 12.82 15.30 22.36
N VAL A 147 12.94 16.61 22.36
CA VAL A 147 14.10 17.30 22.91
C VAL A 147 13.63 18.24 23.99
N ALA A 148 14.32 18.20 25.14
CA ALA A 148 14.05 19.08 26.26
C ALA A 148 14.35 20.54 25.90
N GLU A 149 13.56 21.43 26.49
CA GLU A 149 13.68 22.87 26.36
C GLU A 149 15.10 23.32 26.77
N GLY A 150 15.70 24.18 25.94
CA GLY A 150 17.06 24.68 26.15
C GLY A 150 18.20 23.74 25.72
N ALA A 151 17.92 22.49 25.33
CA ALA A 151 18.96 21.55 24.86
C ALA A 151 19.44 21.83 23.43
N LEU A 152 18.68 22.60 22.64
CA LEU A 152 19.08 23.06 21.30
C LEU A 152 19.13 24.59 21.25
N PRO A 153 19.96 25.18 20.35
CA PRO A 153 20.05 26.63 20.21
C PRO A 153 18.67 27.28 20.00
N PRO A 154 18.41 28.46 20.60
CA PRO A 154 17.17 29.17 20.38
C PRO A 154 16.99 29.45 18.88
N ALA A 155 15.79 29.16 18.35
CA ALA A 155 15.45 29.58 17.00
C ALA A 155 15.57 31.11 16.90
N GLY A 156 15.97 31.64 15.74
CA GLY A 156 16.04 33.08 15.51
C GLY A 156 14.71 33.79 15.79
N LYS A 157 14.75 35.13 15.96
CA LYS A 157 13.56 35.95 16.20
C LYS A 157 12.53 35.86 15.06
N ASP A 158 12.98 35.55 13.85
CA ASP A 158 12.13 35.10 12.75
C ASP A 158 11.87 33.60 12.94
N GLU A 159 10.64 33.27 13.34
CA GLU A 159 10.25 31.90 13.64
C GLU A 159 10.60 30.96 12.48
N SER A 160 11.54 30.05 12.75
CA SER A 160 12.17 29.14 11.82
C SER A 160 11.18 28.33 10.97
N GLY A 161 11.36 28.38 9.65
CA GLY A 161 10.66 27.47 8.73
C GLY A 161 11.02 26.00 8.99
N GLU A 162 10.21 25.08 8.46
CA GLU A 162 10.37 23.63 8.65
C GLU A 162 11.79 23.12 8.35
N GLN A 163 12.45 23.69 7.33
CA GLN A 163 13.84 23.36 6.97
C GLN A 163 14.84 23.67 8.08
N GLN A 164 14.69 24.81 8.77
CA GLN A 164 15.62 25.19 9.83
C GLN A 164 15.44 24.32 11.08
N GLU A 165 14.20 23.94 11.41
CA GLU A 165 13.93 22.97 12.48
C GLU A 165 14.52 21.59 12.12
N LEU A 166 14.45 21.20 10.85
CA LEU A 166 15.04 19.96 10.37
C LEU A 166 16.56 19.93 10.53
N GLU A 167 17.25 21.01 10.15
CA GLU A 167 18.70 21.14 10.33
C GLU A 167 19.13 21.10 11.81
N LEU A 168 18.34 21.70 12.70
CA LEU A 168 18.63 21.67 14.15
C LEU A 168 18.50 20.27 14.74
N LEU A 169 17.57 19.46 14.22
CA LEU A 169 17.35 18.09 14.66
C LEU A 169 18.25 17.08 13.93
N ARG A 170 18.97 17.50 12.88
CA ARG A 170 19.75 16.61 12.01
C ARG A 170 20.72 15.69 12.77
N PRO A 171 21.55 16.18 13.71
CA PRO A 171 22.48 15.32 14.44
C PRO A 171 21.79 14.23 15.27
N LEU A 172 20.61 14.54 15.83
CA LEU A 172 19.83 13.58 16.61
C LEU A 172 19.19 12.52 15.71
N ILE A 173 18.71 12.94 14.53
CA ILE A 173 18.15 12.04 13.52
C ILE A 173 19.25 11.08 13.03
N GLU A 174 20.41 11.59 12.63
CA GLU A 174 21.57 10.80 12.16
C GLU A 174 22.02 9.78 13.20
N ARG A 175 22.09 10.20 14.47
CA ARG A 175 22.39 9.30 15.60
C ARG A 175 21.32 8.21 15.76
N ALA A 176 20.04 8.54 15.63
CA ALA A 176 18.96 7.56 15.77
C ALA A 176 18.94 6.53 14.63
N ILE A 177 19.22 6.97 13.39
CA ILE A 177 19.23 6.07 12.22
C ILE A 177 20.56 5.33 12.02
N GLY A 178 21.63 5.76 12.69
CA GLY A 178 22.94 5.11 12.64
C GLY A 178 23.76 5.44 11.40
N VAL A 179 23.61 6.66 10.85
CA VAL A 179 24.50 7.16 9.79
C VAL A 179 25.82 7.58 10.42
N SER A 180 26.92 6.92 10.06
CA SER A 180 28.26 7.35 10.47
C SER A 180 28.60 8.67 9.77
N GLU A 181 29.12 9.66 10.51
CA GLU A 181 29.82 10.79 9.90
C GLU A 181 30.93 10.21 9.01
N ALA A 182 30.89 10.48 7.72
CA ALA A 182 32.05 10.34 6.87
C ALA A 182 33.06 11.41 7.34
N THR A 183 33.90 11.07 8.31
CA THR A 183 35.07 11.89 8.64
C THR A 183 35.93 11.94 7.39
N GLY A 184 35.93 13.11 6.73
CA GLY A 184 36.72 13.35 5.54
C GLY A 184 38.20 13.15 5.81
N ASP A 185 38.75 12.06 5.30
CA ASP A 185 40.17 11.98 4.96
C ASP A 185 40.27 11.57 3.49
N ALA A 186 40.25 12.58 2.62
CA ALA A 186 40.38 12.45 1.17
C ALA A 186 41.80 12.03 0.72
N SER A 187 42.67 11.59 1.63
CA SER A 187 44.07 11.27 1.34
C SER A 187 44.41 9.78 1.21
N LYS A 188 43.46 8.86 1.41
CA LYS A 188 43.68 7.42 1.17
C LYS A 188 42.88 6.93 -0.02
N GLY A 189 43.49 7.04 -1.20
CA GLY A 189 43.05 6.30 -2.37
C GLY A 189 43.24 4.80 -2.14
N SER A 190 42.17 4.01 -2.29
CA SER A 190 42.27 2.58 -2.58
C SER A 190 40.95 2.04 -3.11
N ASN A 191 41.06 1.26 -4.19
CA ASN A 191 40.03 0.43 -4.82
C ASN A 191 39.37 -0.55 -3.83
N ALA A 192 38.45 -0.08 -3.01
CA ALA A 192 37.45 -0.91 -2.35
C ALA A 192 36.12 -0.66 -3.06
N ALA A 193 35.51 -1.74 -3.56
CA ALA A 193 34.14 -1.73 -4.06
C ALA A 193 33.25 -1.03 -3.02
N SER A 194 32.54 0.00 -3.47
CA SER A 194 31.63 0.84 -2.70
C SER A 194 30.73 0.01 -1.78
N GLU A 195 30.86 0.17 -0.46
CA GLU A 195 29.93 -0.38 0.53
C GLU A 195 28.49 0.13 0.28
N PRO A 196 27.45 -0.64 0.61
CA PRO A 196 26.10 -0.43 0.11
C PRO A 196 25.49 0.87 0.68
N ARG A 197 24.91 1.68 -0.21
CA ARG A 197 23.99 2.78 0.15
C ARG A 197 22.90 2.28 1.12
N ALA A 198 22.64 3.10 2.14
CA ALA A 198 21.87 2.88 3.38
C ALA A 198 20.77 1.80 3.38
N ALA A 199 20.96 0.78 4.23
CA ALA A 199 20.01 -0.29 4.50
C ALA A 199 18.71 0.16 5.21
N VAL A 200 18.72 1.36 5.81
CA VAL A 200 17.59 2.05 6.43
C VAL A 200 17.36 3.36 5.67
N ARG A 201 16.16 3.57 5.12
CA ARG A 201 15.83 4.78 4.34
C ARG A 201 14.96 5.71 5.17
N VAL A 202 15.33 6.99 5.21
CA VAL A 202 14.46 8.04 5.76
C VAL A 202 13.52 8.49 4.66
N LEU A 203 12.24 8.17 4.81
CA LEU A 203 11.20 8.54 3.87
C LEU A 203 10.70 9.95 4.12
N HIS A 204 10.61 10.41 5.35
CA HIS A 204 10.19 11.77 5.68
C HIS A 204 10.53 12.08 7.13
N VAL A 205 10.86 13.33 7.41
CA VAL A 205 10.96 13.85 8.77
C VAL A 205 9.92 14.95 8.96
N GLN A 206 8.93 14.69 9.82
CA GLN A 206 7.96 15.70 10.24
C GLN A 206 8.47 16.38 11.50
N THR A 207 8.87 17.64 11.41
CA THR A 207 9.25 18.45 12.58
C THR A 207 8.01 18.97 13.30
N MET A 208 8.13 19.15 14.61
CA MET A 208 7.06 19.63 15.47
C MET A 208 7.64 20.56 16.53
N ARG A 209 6.84 21.52 16.99
CA ARG A 209 7.17 22.43 18.08
C ARG A 209 6.03 22.59 19.07
N ARG A 210 6.33 22.54 20.36
CA ARG A 210 5.41 22.88 21.44
C ARG A 210 5.49 24.39 21.63
N ARG A 211 4.36 25.07 21.45
CA ARG A 211 4.26 26.52 21.62
C ARG A 211 3.62 26.79 22.96
N ARG A 212 4.07 27.83 23.65
CA ARG A 212 3.51 28.27 24.92
C ARG A 212 2.99 29.70 24.82
N ASN A 213 1.92 30.00 25.55
CA ASN A 213 1.44 31.37 25.74
C ASN A 213 2.25 32.09 26.85
N ASP A 214 1.86 33.32 27.17
CA ASP A 214 2.53 34.15 28.19
C ASP A 214 2.45 33.54 29.60
N ASP A 215 1.45 32.68 29.86
CA ASP A 215 1.29 31.91 31.10
C ASP A 215 2.07 30.58 31.08
N ALA A 216 2.99 30.39 30.12
CA ALA A 216 3.76 29.17 29.90
C ALA A 216 2.93 27.89 29.62
N ARG A 217 1.64 28.03 29.29
CA ARG A 217 0.73 26.93 28.94
C ARG A 217 0.87 26.59 27.47
N VAL A 218 0.81 25.29 27.14
CA VAL A 218 0.93 24.80 25.77
C VAL A 218 -0.29 25.22 24.95
N THR A 219 -0.08 25.81 23.77
CA THR A 219 -1.16 26.25 22.88
C THR A 219 -1.07 25.66 21.48
N GLU A 220 -2.24 25.44 20.87
CA GLU A 220 -2.37 25.08 19.45
C GLU A 220 -2.61 26.32 18.55
N HIS A 221 -2.77 26.14 17.23
CA HIS A 221 -2.79 27.25 16.28
C HIS A 221 -4.08 28.09 16.26
N PHE A 222 -5.19 27.58 16.79
CA PHE A 222 -6.39 28.38 17.07
C PHE A 222 -6.31 29.14 18.41
N GLY A 223 -5.21 29.01 19.15
CA GLY A 223 -4.92 29.76 20.39
C GLY A 223 -5.47 29.13 21.67
N PHE A 224 -6.03 27.91 21.61
CA PHE A 224 -6.49 27.19 22.80
C PHE A 224 -5.33 26.51 23.52
N VAL A 225 -5.38 26.53 24.86
CA VAL A 225 -4.53 25.67 25.68
C VAL A 225 -4.88 24.20 25.42
N ASP A 226 -3.87 23.41 25.07
CA ASP A 226 -3.97 21.98 24.76
C ASP A 226 -3.12 21.13 25.72
N GLY A 227 -3.43 19.85 25.78
CA GLY A 227 -2.83 18.88 26.70
C GLY A 227 -3.65 18.62 27.95
N ASP A 228 -4.63 19.49 28.25
CA ASP A 228 -5.55 19.35 29.38
C ASP A 228 -6.55 18.19 29.17
N GLY A 229 -6.99 17.56 30.26
CA GLY A 229 -8.05 16.53 30.24
C GLY A 229 -7.61 15.13 29.84
N GLN A 230 -6.38 14.74 30.18
CA GLN A 230 -5.89 13.37 30.04
C GLN A 230 -6.56 12.43 31.07
N PRO A 231 -6.73 11.13 30.74
CA PRO A 231 -7.20 10.15 31.71
C PRO A 231 -6.21 9.99 32.87
N GLN A 232 -6.74 9.78 34.08
CA GLN A 232 -5.94 9.47 35.28
C GLN A 232 -5.98 7.97 35.56
N PHE A 233 -4.83 7.36 35.84
CA PHE A 233 -4.76 5.91 36.05
C PHE A 233 -5.06 5.53 37.49
N VAL A 234 -5.89 4.49 37.68
CA VAL A 234 -6.18 3.90 38.99
C VAL A 234 -5.95 2.38 38.98
N PRO A 235 -5.68 1.76 40.14
CA PRO A 235 -5.62 0.31 40.25
C PRO A 235 -6.94 -0.34 39.79
N THR A 236 -6.84 -1.51 39.17
CA THR A 236 -7.99 -2.30 38.70
C THR A 236 -8.95 -2.59 39.86
N GLY A 237 -10.24 -2.31 39.67
CA GLY A 237 -11.30 -2.55 40.67
C GLY A 237 -11.64 -1.37 41.59
N SER A 238 -10.95 -0.22 41.45
CA SER A 238 -11.28 1.01 42.20
C SER A 238 -12.61 1.63 41.72
N LYS A 239 -13.33 2.35 42.60
CA LYS A 239 -14.48 3.18 42.18
C LYS A 239 -13.98 4.33 41.31
N ALA A 240 -14.05 4.18 39.99
CA ALA A 240 -13.56 5.17 39.04
C ALA A 240 -14.48 6.40 39.00
N TYR A 241 -13.89 7.59 39.17
CA TYR A 241 -14.50 8.83 38.69
C TYR A 241 -14.49 8.85 37.15
N PRO A 242 -15.33 9.67 36.47
CA PRO A 242 -15.43 9.66 35.01
C PRO A 242 -14.11 9.91 34.26
N ASN A 243 -13.14 10.60 34.90
CA ASN A 243 -11.83 10.84 34.32
C ASN A 243 -10.75 9.82 34.74
N GLN A 244 -11.08 8.85 35.61
CA GLN A 244 -10.17 7.79 36.07
C GLN A 244 -10.38 6.50 35.28
N VAL A 245 -9.29 5.83 34.90
CA VAL A 245 -9.32 4.61 34.07
C VAL A 245 -8.31 3.57 34.54
N PRO A 246 -8.56 2.26 34.34
CA PRO A 246 -7.53 1.23 34.44
C PRO A 246 -6.42 1.45 33.41
N VAL A 247 -5.20 1.01 33.74
CA VAL A 247 -4.06 1.09 32.80
C VAL A 247 -4.30 0.30 31.51
N GLY A 248 -5.14 -0.74 31.54
CA GLY A 248 -5.50 -1.54 30.36
C GLY A 248 -6.35 -0.80 29.32
N GLU A 249 -6.80 0.42 29.60
CA GLU A 249 -7.37 1.29 28.55
C GLU A 249 -6.28 1.81 27.59
N VAL A 250 -5.00 1.80 28.00
CA VAL A 250 -3.87 2.27 27.19
C VAL A 250 -2.87 1.15 26.91
N LEU A 251 -2.55 0.30 27.88
CA LEU A 251 -1.58 -0.78 27.71
C LEU A 251 -2.22 -2.14 27.44
N LEU A 252 -1.67 -2.85 26.47
CA LEU A 252 -2.04 -4.22 26.14
C LEU A 252 -1.53 -5.22 27.19
N GLY A 253 -2.30 -6.29 27.40
CA GLY A 253 -2.00 -7.34 28.39
C GLY A 253 -2.45 -7.01 29.82
N TYR A 254 -3.22 -5.95 30.02
CA TYR A 254 -3.79 -5.53 31.30
C TYR A 254 -5.33 -5.53 31.24
N PRO A 255 -6.02 -5.70 32.39
CA PRO A 255 -7.47 -5.59 32.44
C PRO A 255 -7.91 -4.14 32.17
N ASN A 256 -9.00 -3.97 31.44
CA ASN A 256 -9.63 -2.69 31.12
C ASN A 256 -11.05 -2.62 31.74
N GLN A 257 -11.85 -1.59 31.44
CA GLN A 257 -13.19 -1.48 32.03
C GLN A 257 -14.22 -2.48 31.46
N ALA A 258 -14.02 -2.95 30.23
CA ALA A 258 -14.88 -3.95 29.58
C ALA A 258 -14.44 -5.39 29.85
N ASP A 259 -13.13 -5.64 29.86
CA ASP A 259 -12.55 -6.96 29.79
C ASP A 259 -11.53 -7.24 30.90
N PHE A 260 -11.54 -8.48 31.38
CA PHE A 260 -10.46 -9.01 32.19
C PHE A 260 -9.20 -9.21 31.34
N ALA A 261 -8.04 -9.27 31.99
CA ALA A 261 -6.80 -9.61 31.30
C ALA A 261 -6.95 -11.00 30.61
N PRO A 262 -6.59 -11.11 29.32
CA PRO A 262 -6.70 -12.36 28.60
C PRO A 262 -5.81 -13.45 29.22
N ARG A 263 -6.31 -14.69 29.26
CA ARG A 263 -5.56 -15.87 29.70
C ARG A 263 -5.24 -16.75 28.49
N PRO A 264 -4.01 -17.29 28.38
CA PRO A 264 -3.66 -18.14 27.24
C PRO A 264 -4.47 -19.44 27.26
N ARG A 265 -4.94 -19.88 26.10
CA ARG A 265 -5.65 -21.17 25.93
C ARG A 265 -4.75 -22.26 25.36
N ASN A 266 -3.69 -21.85 24.65
CA ASN A 266 -2.67 -22.71 24.03
C ASN A 266 -1.34 -21.94 23.96
N GLN A 267 -0.29 -22.57 23.42
CA GLN A 267 1.06 -21.98 23.32
C GLN A 267 1.10 -20.78 22.37
N ASP A 268 0.35 -20.81 21.27
CA ASP A 268 0.28 -19.69 20.32
C ASP A 268 -0.36 -18.46 20.97
N ASP A 269 -1.41 -18.64 21.78
CA ASP A 269 -2.02 -17.59 22.58
C ASP A 269 -1.04 -17.06 23.64
N GLU A 270 -0.22 -17.91 24.25
CA GLU A 270 0.81 -17.47 25.20
C GLU A 270 1.85 -16.58 24.52
N ALA A 271 2.40 -17.01 23.37
CA ALA A 271 3.34 -16.22 22.58
C ALA A 271 2.74 -14.89 22.10
N ARG A 272 1.48 -14.90 21.65
CA ARG A 272 0.73 -13.70 21.26
C ARG A 272 0.58 -12.73 22.42
N LEU A 273 0.17 -13.21 23.60
CA LEU A 273 -0.04 -12.37 24.77
C LEU A 273 1.26 -11.75 25.27
N ASP A 274 2.35 -12.53 25.28
CA ASP A 274 3.67 -12.02 25.63
C ASP A 274 4.19 -10.99 24.63
N PHE A 275 3.93 -11.19 23.33
CA PHE A 275 4.28 -10.23 22.27
C PHE A 275 3.58 -8.86 22.48
N LEU A 276 2.28 -8.87 22.81
CA LEU A 276 1.47 -7.66 22.95
C LEU A 276 1.69 -6.94 24.30
N ARG A 277 2.04 -7.67 25.35
CA ARG A 277 2.09 -7.15 26.74
C ARG A 277 3.00 -5.94 26.86
N ASN A 278 2.54 -4.91 27.59
CA ASN A 278 3.22 -3.61 27.74
C ASN A 278 3.40 -2.81 26.44
N GLY A 279 2.83 -3.27 25.33
CA GLY A 279 2.66 -2.47 24.13
C GLY A 279 1.41 -1.60 24.19
N THR A 280 1.24 -0.75 23.19
CA THR A 280 0.04 0.07 22.94
C THR A 280 -0.10 0.28 21.44
N PHE A 281 -1.30 0.58 20.98
CA PHE A 281 -1.47 1.17 19.66
C PHE A 281 -1.25 2.68 19.74
N MET A 282 -0.70 3.24 18.67
CA MET A 282 -0.44 4.66 18.48
C MET A 282 -1.13 5.11 17.19
N VAL A 283 -1.91 6.17 17.30
CA VAL A 283 -2.58 6.81 16.17
C VAL A 283 -1.87 8.11 15.87
N VAL A 284 -1.52 8.35 14.61
CA VAL A 284 -0.94 9.61 14.14
C VAL A 284 -1.84 10.21 13.08
N ARG A 285 -2.17 11.51 13.20
CA ARG A 285 -2.89 12.28 12.18
C ARG A 285 -2.24 13.65 12.03
N LYS A 286 -1.77 13.99 10.83
CA LYS A 286 -1.32 15.35 10.51
C LYS A 286 -2.54 16.17 10.08
N LEU A 287 -2.95 17.08 10.95
CA LEU A 287 -4.15 17.90 10.79
C LEU A 287 -3.73 19.34 10.47
N ARG A 288 -3.94 19.79 9.24
CA ARG A 288 -3.74 21.20 8.86
C ARG A 288 -4.85 22.06 9.46
N GLN A 289 -4.49 23.20 10.05
CA GLN A 289 -5.44 24.16 10.62
C GLN A 289 -5.44 25.44 9.79
N ASP A 290 -6.59 25.79 9.20
CA ASP A 290 -6.78 27.01 8.42
C ASP A 290 -7.25 28.15 9.37
N VAL A 291 -6.28 28.80 10.04
CA VAL A 291 -6.49 29.79 11.11
C VAL A 291 -7.19 31.05 10.61
N GLY A 292 -6.81 31.54 9.43
CA GLY A 292 -7.41 32.71 8.79
C GLY A 292 -8.89 32.50 8.48
N ARG A 293 -9.23 31.29 8.00
CA ARG A 293 -10.62 30.88 7.76
C ARG A 293 -11.45 30.85 9.05
N LEU A 294 -10.93 30.25 10.13
CA LEU A 294 -11.64 30.27 11.42
C LEU A 294 -11.84 31.71 11.91
N ASP A 295 -10.82 32.55 11.85
CA ASP A 295 -10.94 33.95 12.26
C ASP A 295 -11.99 34.73 11.44
N ALA A 296 -12.09 34.45 10.13
CA ALA A 296 -13.14 35.04 9.28
C ALA A 296 -14.55 34.59 9.71
N VAL A 297 -14.73 33.29 10.01
CA VAL A 297 -16.00 32.75 10.52
C VAL A 297 -16.39 33.43 11.83
N ILE A 298 -15.44 33.57 12.77
CA ILE A 298 -15.70 34.18 14.07
C ILE A 298 -15.99 35.67 13.97
N ARG A 299 -15.26 36.42 13.13
CA ARG A 299 -15.54 37.85 12.89
C ARG A 299 -16.92 38.06 12.30
N GLN A 300 -17.32 37.24 11.33
CA GLN A 300 -18.66 37.32 10.76
C GLN A 300 -19.73 36.98 11.80
N ALA A 301 -19.53 35.92 12.57
CA ALA A 301 -20.41 35.51 13.66
C ALA A 301 -20.61 36.62 14.71
N ALA A 302 -19.52 37.28 15.12
CA ALA A 302 -19.57 38.39 16.06
C ALA A 302 -20.30 39.61 15.47
N ALA A 303 -20.07 39.93 14.20
CA ALA A 303 -20.80 41.01 13.51
C ALA A 303 -22.30 40.73 13.39
N ASP A 304 -22.69 39.48 13.10
CA ASP A 304 -24.09 39.08 12.93
C ASP A 304 -24.85 39.01 14.26
N THR A 305 -24.16 38.67 15.36
CA THR A 305 -24.79 38.37 16.67
C THR A 305 -24.58 39.45 17.73
N GLY A 306 -23.55 40.29 17.58
CA GLY A 306 -23.11 41.25 18.60
C GLY A 306 -22.40 40.62 19.80
N LEU A 307 -22.09 39.32 19.76
CA LEU A 307 -21.39 38.61 20.84
C LEU A 307 -19.86 38.84 20.76
N ASP A 308 -19.19 38.72 21.91
CA ASP A 308 -17.73 38.70 21.96
C ASP A 308 -17.19 37.48 21.14
N PRO A 309 -16.31 37.71 20.15
CA PRO A 309 -15.58 36.66 19.44
C PRO A 309 -15.01 35.55 20.34
N ARG A 310 -14.49 35.91 21.50
CA ARG A 310 -13.86 34.99 22.46
C ARG A 310 -14.90 34.05 23.07
N LEU A 311 -16.11 34.54 23.33
CA LEU A 311 -17.21 33.72 23.85
C LEU A 311 -17.68 32.71 22.79
N ILE A 312 -17.80 33.13 21.53
CA ILE A 312 -18.21 32.25 20.42
C ILE A 312 -17.20 31.09 20.30
N LEU A 313 -15.91 31.41 20.26
CA LEU A 313 -14.83 30.42 20.26
C LEU A 313 -14.89 29.49 21.47
N ALA A 314 -15.11 30.05 22.67
CA ALA A 314 -15.20 29.27 23.89
C ALA A 314 -16.40 28.31 23.85
N LYS A 315 -17.55 28.73 23.31
CA LYS A 315 -18.75 27.90 23.13
C LYS A 315 -18.53 26.78 22.11
N MET A 316 -17.81 27.04 21.02
CA MET A 316 -17.44 26.02 20.03
C MET A 316 -16.50 24.96 20.61
N MET A 317 -15.49 25.37 21.40
CA MET A 317 -14.55 24.43 22.01
C MET A 317 -15.14 23.73 23.24
N GLY A 318 -15.90 24.45 24.06
CA GLY A 318 -16.33 24.06 25.41
C GLY A 318 -15.34 24.46 26.52
N ARG A 319 -14.32 25.25 26.17
CA ARG A 319 -13.29 25.84 27.04
C ARG A 319 -12.89 27.21 26.50
N TRP A 320 -12.47 28.10 27.38
CA TRP A 320 -11.80 29.34 26.97
C TRP A 320 -10.42 29.05 26.36
N GLN A 321 -9.94 29.94 25.49
CA GLN A 321 -8.59 29.83 24.92
C GLN A 321 -7.50 29.75 26.00
N SER A 322 -7.70 30.38 27.17
CA SER A 322 -6.79 30.29 28.32
C SER A 322 -6.85 28.96 29.09
N GLY A 323 -7.80 28.06 28.79
CA GLY A 323 -7.91 26.73 29.38
C GLY A 323 -9.18 26.43 30.21
N PRO A 324 -9.75 27.35 31.01
CA PRO A 324 -10.90 27.06 31.89
C PRO A 324 -12.14 26.50 31.15
N SER A 325 -12.87 25.58 31.77
CA SER A 325 -14.11 24.97 31.26
C SER A 325 -15.33 25.87 31.47
N LEU A 326 -16.31 25.73 30.58
CA LEU A 326 -17.58 26.47 30.63
C LEU A 326 -18.57 26.00 31.72
N VAL A 327 -18.30 24.90 32.44
CA VAL A 327 -19.22 24.35 33.47
C VAL A 327 -18.70 24.43 34.90
N SER A 328 -17.50 24.98 35.13
CA SER A 328 -16.96 25.17 36.49
C SER A 328 -17.67 26.36 37.18
N PRO A 329 -18.29 26.21 38.36
CA PRO A 329 -19.16 27.22 38.99
C PRO A 329 -18.50 28.54 39.44
N ALA A 330 -17.19 28.69 39.28
CA ALA A 330 -16.48 29.90 39.67
C ALA A 330 -15.79 30.54 38.45
N ASP A 331 -16.34 31.68 38.06
CA ASP A 331 -15.72 32.81 37.34
C ASP A 331 -15.98 32.95 35.84
N PHE A 332 -17.06 33.67 35.53
CA PHE A 332 -17.25 34.43 34.28
C PHE A 332 -16.25 35.59 34.12
N GLN A 333 -15.24 35.76 34.99
CA GLN A 333 -14.37 36.96 35.01
C GLN A 333 -12.89 36.73 35.38
N ASN A 334 -12.44 35.50 35.67
CA ASN A 334 -11.07 35.25 36.12
C ASN A 334 -10.36 34.25 35.19
N ALA A 335 -9.71 34.77 34.16
CA ALA A 335 -9.07 34.02 33.07
C ALA A 335 -7.76 33.29 33.46
N SER A 336 -7.40 33.26 34.75
CA SER A 336 -6.09 32.81 35.23
C SER A 336 -6.24 31.78 36.35
N ARG A 337 -6.58 30.52 36.02
CA ARG A 337 -6.41 29.41 36.96
C ARG A 337 -5.05 28.73 36.74
N PRO A 338 -4.24 28.51 37.79
CA PRO A 338 -2.97 27.79 37.66
C PRO A 338 -3.16 26.33 37.26
N GLU A 339 -4.24 25.68 37.68
CA GLU A 339 -4.49 24.25 37.41
C GLU A 339 -5.65 24.02 36.43
N PRO A 340 -5.54 23.02 35.53
CA PRO A 340 -6.62 22.65 34.61
C PRO A 340 -7.86 22.11 35.34
N ASP A 341 -9.04 22.70 35.10
CA ASP A 341 -10.32 22.20 35.63
C ASP A 341 -10.80 20.97 34.83
N THR A 342 -10.27 19.81 35.21
CA THR A 342 -10.47 18.56 34.47
C THR A 342 -11.35 17.55 35.19
N ASP A 343 -11.65 17.75 36.48
CA ASP A 343 -12.49 16.86 37.30
C ASP A 343 -13.92 17.41 37.45
N PHE A 344 -14.75 17.21 36.42
CA PHE A 344 -16.16 17.61 36.42
C PHE A 344 -16.99 16.68 35.53
N THR A 345 -18.31 16.68 35.70
CA THR A 345 -19.30 16.09 34.78
C THR A 345 -20.24 17.16 34.23
N PHE A 346 -20.98 16.85 33.16
CA PHE A 346 -21.99 17.75 32.61
C PHE A 346 -23.38 17.61 33.29
N ASP A 347 -23.46 16.91 34.44
CA ASP A 347 -24.72 16.66 35.14
C ASP A 347 -25.39 17.97 35.61
N GLY A 348 -24.58 18.99 35.93
CA GLY A 348 -25.05 20.34 36.29
C GLY A 348 -25.43 21.24 35.10
N ASP A 349 -25.27 20.76 33.87
CA ASP A 349 -25.64 21.45 32.63
C ASP A 349 -26.44 20.51 31.69
N PRO A 350 -27.63 20.04 32.15
CA PRO A 350 -28.41 19.03 31.44
C PRO A 350 -29.06 19.56 30.15
N HIS A 351 -29.16 20.89 29.99
CA HIS A 351 -29.70 21.54 28.79
C HIS A 351 -28.60 22.02 27.83
N GLY A 352 -27.32 21.96 28.23
CA GLY A 352 -26.21 22.45 27.41
C GLY A 352 -26.14 23.98 27.30
N SER A 353 -26.82 24.70 28.17
CA SER A 353 -26.86 26.17 28.23
C SER A 353 -25.50 26.76 28.60
N GLY A 354 -24.72 26.06 29.44
CA GLY A 354 -23.35 26.42 29.78
C GLY A 354 -22.37 26.01 28.69
N CYS A 355 -22.13 24.71 28.57
CA CYS A 355 -21.30 24.10 27.54
C CYS A 355 -22.19 23.40 26.50
N PRO A 356 -22.26 23.90 25.25
CA PRO A 356 -23.11 23.31 24.23
C PRO A 356 -22.84 21.81 24.05
N PHE A 357 -23.89 21.02 23.81
CA PHE A 357 -23.75 19.58 23.55
C PHE A 357 -22.73 19.27 22.44
N HIS A 358 -22.72 20.11 21.41
CA HIS A 358 -21.89 19.93 20.23
C HIS A 358 -20.52 20.59 20.33
N ALA A 359 -20.20 21.19 21.49
CA ALA A 359 -18.87 21.72 21.73
C ALA A 359 -17.82 20.60 21.65
N HIS A 360 -16.66 20.91 21.08
CA HIS A 360 -15.62 19.93 20.76
C HIS A 360 -15.29 19.01 21.96
N VAL A 361 -14.98 19.58 23.13
CA VAL A 361 -14.59 18.78 24.31
C VAL A 361 -15.72 17.92 24.87
N ARG A 362 -16.98 18.38 24.79
CA ARG A 362 -18.17 17.65 25.27
C ARG A 362 -18.53 16.51 24.33
N ARG A 363 -18.24 16.65 23.03
CA ARG A 363 -18.42 15.60 22.03
C ARG A 363 -17.34 14.53 22.12
N VAL A 364 -16.08 14.94 22.22
CA VAL A 364 -14.93 14.02 22.33
C VAL A 364 -14.97 13.23 23.64
N ASN A 365 -15.41 13.86 24.72
CA ASN A 365 -15.64 13.20 26.00
C ASN A 365 -16.93 13.74 26.64
N PRO A 366 -18.06 13.03 26.52
CA PRO A 366 -19.35 13.47 27.08
C PRO A 366 -19.43 13.31 28.60
N ARG A 367 -18.39 12.74 29.26
CA ARG A 367 -18.24 12.63 30.72
C ARG A 367 -19.46 12.06 31.46
N SER A 368 -20.29 11.26 30.78
CA SER A 368 -21.43 10.59 31.37
C SER A 368 -20.98 9.54 32.39
N ARG A 369 -21.75 9.40 33.47
CA ARG A 369 -21.51 8.35 34.47
C ARG A 369 -22.13 7.03 33.99
N PRO A 370 -21.38 5.91 34.03
CA PRO A 370 -21.97 4.59 33.82
C PRO A 370 -23.06 4.32 34.86
N ARG A 371 -24.23 3.87 34.44
CA ARG A 371 -25.35 3.50 35.31
C ARG A 371 -25.33 2.00 35.58
N LYS A 372 -25.85 1.61 36.75
CA LYS A 372 -25.97 0.19 37.12
C LYS A 372 -26.95 -0.50 36.17
N GLY A 373 -26.48 -1.47 35.38
CA GLY A 373 -27.28 -2.19 34.38
C GLY A 373 -27.07 -1.74 32.93
N ASP A 374 -26.14 -0.80 32.68
CA ASP A 374 -25.73 -0.46 31.32
C ASP A 374 -25.20 -1.69 30.58
N GLN A 375 -25.53 -1.81 29.28
CA GLN A 375 -25.08 -2.93 28.45
C GLN A 375 -23.56 -2.89 28.19
N PRO A 376 -22.92 -4.05 27.93
CA PRO A 376 -21.57 -4.07 27.35
C PRO A 376 -21.48 -3.12 26.15
N GLY A 377 -20.51 -2.20 26.14
CA GLY A 377 -20.39 -1.14 25.11
C GLY A 377 -20.89 0.25 25.53
N ALA A 378 -21.53 0.40 26.69
CA ALA A 378 -21.88 1.71 27.26
C ALA A 378 -20.69 2.46 27.87
N ARG A 379 -19.50 1.84 27.90
CA ARG A 379 -18.28 2.50 28.38
C ARG A 379 -17.90 3.63 27.43
N LEU A 380 -17.44 4.74 28.00
CA LEU A 380 -16.94 5.83 27.18
C LEU A 380 -15.49 5.51 26.73
N PRO A 381 -15.17 5.69 25.45
CA PRO A 381 -13.82 5.53 24.93
C PRO A 381 -12.86 6.52 25.61
N ARG A 382 -11.62 6.07 25.82
CA ARG A 382 -10.57 6.86 26.47
C ARG A 382 -9.31 6.74 25.64
N ILE A 383 -8.70 7.88 25.34
CA ILE A 383 -7.43 7.96 24.61
C ILE A 383 -6.49 8.88 25.36
N LEU A 384 -5.20 8.63 25.23
CA LEU A 384 -4.16 9.44 25.85
C LEU A 384 -3.41 10.21 24.76
N ARG A 385 -3.50 11.54 24.78
CA ARG A 385 -3.01 12.41 23.69
C ARG A 385 -1.60 12.92 23.98
N ARG A 386 -0.73 12.90 22.96
CA ARG A 386 0.66 13.38 22.98
C ARG A 386 1.02 14.18 21.72
N GLY A 387 0.02 14.80 21.10
CA GLY A 387 0.21 15.60 19.89
C GLY A 387 1.07 16.84 20.11
N MET A 388 1.49 17.48 19.02
CA MET A 388 2.27 18.71 19.04
C MET A 388 2.07 19.51 17.75
N ALA A 389 2.16 20.83 17.83
CA ALA A 389 1.97 21.69 16.67
C ALA A 389 3.11 21.53 15.65
N TYR A 390 2.83 21.79 14.37
CA TYR A 390 3.83 21.90 13.32
C TYR A 390 3.64 23.22 12.55
N GLY A 391 4.67 23.67 11.85
CA GLY A 391 4.64 24.91 11.07
C GLY A 391 4.73 26.20 11.91
N PRO A 392 4.80 27.37 11.25
CA PRO A 392 5.00 28.68 11.87
C PRO A 392 3.75 29.19 12.64
N ARG A 393 3.93 30.05 13.65
CA ARG A 393 2.79 30.66 14.39
C ARG A 393 1.94 31.48 13.41
N PRO A 394 0.63 31.56 13.61
CA PRO A 394 -0.15 32.61 12.96
C PRO A 394 0.29 33.99 13.47
N ALA A 395 0.16 35.01 12.61
CA ALA A 395 0.44 36.39 12.99
C ALA A 395 -0.50 36.91 14.10
N ALA A 396 -1.74 36.41 14.14
CA ALA A 396 -2.71 36.65 15.19
C ALA A 396 -3.60 35.41 15.39
N TYR A 397 -4.04 35.18 16.63
CA TYR A 397 -5.02 34.13 16.92
C TYR A 397 -6.45 34.60 16.60
N PRO A 398 -7.35 33.67 16.26
CA PRO A 398 -8.76 33.99 16.01
C PRO A 398 -9.38 34.76 17.18
N GLY A 399 -10.08 35.86 16.88
CA GLY A 399 -10.75 36.69 17.89
C GLY A 399 -9.89 37.74 18.61
N ALA A 400 -8.60 37.91 18.23
CA ALA A 400 -7.68 38.88 18.85
C ALA A 400 -7.73 40.32 18.25
N GLY A 401 -8.39 40.53 17.11
CA GLY A 401 -8.89 41.85 16.69
C GLY A 401 -7.96 42.83 15.95
N SER A 402 -6.78 42.46 15.44
CA SER A 402 -5.86 43.44 14.81
C SER A 402 -5.38 43.15 13.38
N GLN A 403 -5.43 41.91 12.88
CA GLN A 403 -5.23 41.56 11.46
C GLN A 403 -5.48 40.05 11.26
N ALA A 404 -6.11 39.65 10.15
CA ALA A 404 -6.37 38.23 9.87
C ALA A 404 -5.06 37.49 9.53
N ALA A 405 -4.85 36.32 10.12
CA ALA A 405 -3.74 35.46 9.71
C ALA A 405 -3.98 34.93 8.28
N GLY A 406 -2.94 34.93 7.45
CA GLY A 406 -2.97 34.24 6.16
C GLY A 406 -2.89 32.72 6.32
N ASP A 407 -3.51 31.99 5.39
CA ASP A 407 -3.57 30.51 5.35
C ASP A 407 -2.59 29.89 4.34
N ASP A 408 -1.61 30.65 3.85
CA ASP A 408 -0.64 30.15 2.85
C ASP A 408 0.38 29.17 3.46
N ALA A 409 0.81 29.41 4.69
CA ALA A 409 1.79 28.55 5.37
C ALA A 409 1.18 27.20 5.81
N ASP A 410 1.92 26.10 5.65
CA ASP A 410 1.51 24.82 6.22
C ASP A 410 1.74 24.77 7.73
N ARG A 411 0.63 24.76 8.47
CA ARG A 411 0.60 24.74 9.93
C ARG A 411 -0.57 23.92 10.44
N GLY A 412 -0.42 23.38 11.63
CA GLY A 412 -1.48 22.64 12.28
C GLY A 412 -0.98 21.76 13.43
N LEU A 413 -1.65 20.65 13.64
CA LEU A 413 -1.39 19.71 14.73
C LEU A 413 -1.00 18.35 14.17
N VAL A 414 0.14 17.80 14.62
CA VAL A 414 0.37 16.36 14.53
C VAL A 414 -0.29 15.74 15.75
N PHE A 415 -1.52 15.27 15.56
CA PHE A 415 -2.26 14.56 16.59
C PHE A 415 -1.62 13.19 16.80
N ILE A 416 -1.33 12.88 18.07
CA ILE A 416 -0.82 11.58 18.50
C ILE A 416 -1.67 11.10 19.66
N ALA A 417 -2.18 9.88 19.58
CA ALA A 417 -2.90 9.24 20.67
C ALA A 417 -2.42 7.80 20.91
N TYR A 418 -2.49 7.39 22.17
CA TYR A 418 -2.22 6.02 22.61
C TYR A 418 -3.47 5.40 23.23
N ASN A 419 -3.72 4.14 22.89
CA ASN A 419 -4.91 3.40 23.28
C ASN A 419 -4.68 1.88 23.13
N ALA A 420 -5.39 1.07 23.91
CA ALA A 420 -5.29 -0.39 23.85
C ALA A 420 -6.15 -1.02 22.74
N SER A 421 -7.23 -0.36 22.32
CA SER A 421 -8.10 -0.78 21.21
C SER A 421 -8.37 0.40 20.29
N ILE A 422 -8.00 0.30 19.01
CA ILE A 422 -8.21 1.38 18.03
C ILE A 422 -9.71 1.48 17.74
N ALA A 423 -10.34 0.35 17.41
CA ALA A 423 -11.74 0.27 17.02
C ALA A 423 -12.70 0.73 18.12
N GLU A 424 -12.43 0.42 19.38
CA GLU A 424 -13.34 0.76 20.49
C GLU A 424 -13.04 2.12 21.12
N GLN A 425 -11.91 2.75 20.80
CA GLN A 425 -11.50 4.00 21.44
C GLN A 425 -11.32 5.12 20.41
N PHE A 426 -10.24 5.12 19.65
CA PHE A 426 -9.94 6.21 18.72
C PHE A 426 -11.00 6.33 17.61
N GLU A 427 -11.39 5.22 16.97
CA GLU A 427 -12.35 5.25 15.86
C GLU A 427 -13.73 5.72 16.31
N VAL A 428 -14.18 5.28 17.48
CA VAL A 428 -15.43 5.75 18.10
C VAL A 428 -15.39 7.26 18.29
N VAL A 429 -14.35 7.79 18.95
CA VAL A 429 -14.19 9.23 19.17
C VAL A 429 -14.14 9.99 17.84
N GLN A 430 -13.40 9.50 16.86
CA GLN A 430 -13.28 10.15 15.55
C GLN A 430 -14.62 10.16 14.79
N SER A 431 -15.40 9.08 14.85
CA SER A 431 -16.74 9.03 14.25
C SER A 431 -17.72 10.02 14.89
N TRP A 432 -17.62 10.24 16.21
CA TRP A 432 -18.40 11.27 16.91
C TRP A 432 -18.06 12.68 16.44
N ILE A 433 -16.78 12.95 16.25
CA ILE A 433 -16.29 14.22 15.70
C ILE A 433 -16.81 14.44 14.28
N ALA A 434 -16.72 13.43 13.42
CA ALA A 434 -17.09 13.54 12.00
C ALA A 434 -18.60 13.80 11.79
N GLY A 435 -19.46 13.24 12.66
CA GLY A 435 -20.91 13.45 12.58
C GLY A 435 -21.77 12.68 13.59
N GLY A 436 -21.21 11.73 14.34
CA GLY A 436 -21.95 10.99 15.36
C GLY A 436 -22.42 11.86 16.54
N ASN A 437 -23.43 11.37 17.28
CA ASN A 437 -23.98 12.05 18.45
C ASN A 437 -23.62 11.33 19.75
N SER A 438 -22.59 11.80 20.45
CA SER A 438 -22.12 11.23 21.72
C SER A 438 -22.62 11.98 22.96
N SER A 439 -23.07 13.21 22.80
CA SER A 439 -23.39 14.13 23.89
C SER A 439 -24.90 14.32 24.10
N GLY A 440 -25.75 13.77 23.22
CA GLY A 440 -27.21 13.79 23.35
C GLY A 440 -27.92 14.99 22.72
N GLY A 441 -27.22 15.77 21.89
CA GLY A 441 -27.80 16.92 21.17
C GLY A 441 -28.50 16.54 19.86
N TYR A 442 -28.96 17.53 19.08
CA TYR A 442 -29.54 17.30 17.74
C TYR A 442 -28.51 16.70 16.77
N SER A 443 -28.85 15.60 16.09
CA SER A 443 -27.93 14.85 15.22
C SER A 443 -27.47 15.60 13.97
N GLY A 444 -28.21 16.61 13.52
CA GLY A 444 -27.83 17.43 12.37
C GLY A 444 -26.75 18.48 12.67
N CYS A 445 -26.32 18.63 13.92
CA CYS A 445 -25.18 19.46 14.27
C CYS A 445 -23.94 18.59 14.43
N SER A 446 -22.85 18.94 13.75
CA SER A 446 -21.56 18.26 13.84
C SER A 446 -20.57 19.03 14.72
N ASP A 447 -19.37 18.47 14.93
CA ASP A 447 -18.28 19.17 15.59
C ASP A 447 -17.94 20.48 14.85
N PRO A 448 -17.76 21.61 15.56
CA PRO A 448 -17.58 22.91 14.94
C PRO A 448 -16.26 23.08 14.19
N PHE A 449 -15.23 22.27 14.46
CA PHE A 449 -13.91 22.39 13.85
C PHE A 449 -13.63 21.28 12.83
N LEU A 450 -13.98 20.05 13.19
CA LEU A 450 -13.56 18.82 12.50
C LEU A 450 -14.74 18.06 11.87
N GLY A 451 -15.98 18.52 12.05
CA GLY A 451 -17.12 17.96 11.34
C GLY A 451 -16.93 18.05 9.82
N VAL A 452 -17.51 17.11 9.08
CA VAL A 452 -17.34 17.06 7.62
C VAL A 452 -18.31 18.03 6.93
N PRO A 453 -17.83 19.05 6.20
CA PRO A 453 -18.69 19.91 5.39
C PRO A 453 -19.15 19.22 4.09
N GLU A 454 -20.40 19.43 3.69
CA GLU A 454 -21.00 18.85 2.48
C GLU A 454 -21.29 19.93 1.42
N PRO A 455 -21.12 19.63 0.12
CA PRO A 455 -21.47 20.57 -0.96
C PRO A 455 -22.94 20.99 -0.91
N GLY A 456 -23.23 22.28 -1.08
CA GLY A 456 -24.59 22.83 -1.05
C GLY A 456 -25.27 22.81 0.33
N GLN A 457 -24.59 22.38 1.40
CA GLN A 457 -25.14 22.36 2.75
C GLN A 457 -24.41 23.34 3.68
N GLN A 458 -25.17 24.21 4.35
CA GLN A 458 -24.64 25.09 5.38
C GLN A 458 -24.64 24.37 6.73
N ARG A 459 -23.47 24.18 7.35
CA ARG A 459 -23.42 23.76 8.75
C ARG A 459 -23.63 24.94 9.68
N TRP A 460 -24.37 24.66 10.75
CA TRP A 460 -24.71 25.60 11.81
C TRP A 460 -24.26 25.06 13.16
N PHE A 461 -23.59 25.90 13.92
CA PHE A 461 -23.30 25.66 15.33
C PHE A 461 -24.26 26.49 16.19
N SER A 462 -25.04 25.83 17.05
CA SER A 462 -26.08 26.49 17.84
C SER A 462 -25.74 26.45 19.32
N PHE A 463 -25.93 27.57 20.02
CA PHE A 463 -25.74 27.64 21.47
C PHE A 463 -26.56 28.76 22.12
N GLU A 464 -26.76 28.65 23.43
CA GLU A 464 -27.37 29.69 24.25
C GLU A 464 -26.33 30.65 24.83
N ALA A 465 -26.63 31.94 24.79
CA ALA A 465 -25.87 33.00 25.46
C ALA A 465 -26.79 34.16 25.90
N ASP A 466 -26.27 34.99 26.80
CA ASP A 466 -26.96 36.21 27.21
C ASP A 466 -27.00 37.20 26.04
N ALA A 467 -28.13 37.89 25.87
CA ALA A 467 -28.28 38.88 24.81
C ALA A 467 -27.36 40.08 25.09
N PRO A 468 -26.65 40.63 24.08
CA PRO A 468 -25.94 41.90 24.25
C PRO A 468 -26.92 42.98 24.70
N ALA A 469 -26.53 43.82 25.66
CA ALA A 469 -27.32 44.99 26.04
C ALA A 469 -27.54 45.87 24.80
N LYS A 470 -28.80 46.09 24.40
CA LYS A 470 -29.13 46.90 23.23
C LYS A 470 -28.63 48.33 23.41
N SER A 471 -27.83 48.83 22.47
CA SER A 471 -27.83 50.26 22.13
C SER A 471 -29.02 50.50 21.18
N ASP A 472 -30.02 51.20 21.71
CA ASP A 472 -31.22 51.76 21.09
C ASP A 472 -31.48 51.55 19.58
N GLY A 473 -32.61 50.88 19.27
CA GLY A 473 -33.46 51.26 18.15
C GLY A 473 -33.34 50.49 16.83
N ALA A 474 -33.74 49.21 16.78
CA ALA A 474 -34.36 48.61 15.58
C ALA A 474 -35.05 47.25 15.87
N GLY A 475 -36.35 47.18 15.55
CA GLY A 475 -37.11 46.00 15.12
C GLY A 475 -37.02 44.69 15.92
N GLN A 476 -38.01 44.43 16.77
CA GLN A 476 -38.32 43.09 17.26
C GLN A 476 -38.65 42.15 16.08
N ARG A 477 -37.87 41.09 15.89
CA ARG A 477 -38.37 39.83 15.33
C ARG A 477 -38.49 38.84 16.48
N GLU A 478 -39.71 38.35 16.71
CA GLU A 478 -40.03 37.34 17.70
C GLU A 478 -39.17 36.09 17.49
N THR A 479 -38.32 35.77 18.47
CA THR A 479 -37.65 34.47 18.60
C THR A 479 -37.97 33.98 19.99
N ALA A 480 -38.45 32.73 20.11
CA ALA A 480 -38.94 32.13 21.35
C ALA A 480 -37.98 32.36 22.52
N ASP A 481 -38.47 33.07 23.54
CA ASP A 481 -37.75 33.29 24.79
C ASP A 481 -37.54 31.94 25.49
N CYS A 482 -36.28 31.62 25.80
CA CYS A 482 -35.95 30.50 26.67
C CYS A 482 -36.12 30.94 28.13
N ALA A 483 -36.49 30.02 29.02
CA ALA A 483 -36.52 30.28 30.46
C ALA A 483 -35.12 30.78 30.90
N ASP A 484 -35.07 31.90 31.63
CA ASP A 484 -33.86 32.54 32.20
C ASP A 484 -33.15 33.62 31.36
N GLY A 485 -33.77 34.20 30.32
CA GLY A 485 -33.27 35.43 29.67
C GLY A 485 -32.13 35.25 28.67
N LYS A 486 -31.81 34.00 28.32
CA LYS A 486 -30.84 33.63 27.28
C LYS A 486 -31.51 33.51 25.91
N ARG A 487 -30.73 33.73 24.85
CA ARG A 487 -31.15 33.55 23.45
C ARG A 487 -30.32 32.47 22.77
N VAL A 488 -30.95 31.75 21.84
CA VAL A 488 -30.25 30.78 20.97
C VAL A 488 -29.64 31.54 19.79
N PHE A 489 -28.34 31.35 19.59
CA PHE A 489 -27.59 31.87 18.47
C PHE A 489 -27.20 30.74 17.52
N HIS A 490 -27.26 31.00 16.22
CA HIS A 490 -26.88 30.06 15.17
C HIS A 490 -25.71 30.62 14.37
N ILE A 491 -24.54 30.00 14.52
CA ILE A 491 -23.30 30.42 13.85
C ILE A 491 -23.11 29.61 12.58
N LYS A 492 -22.94 30.30 11.45
CA LYS A 492 -22.55 29.68 10.18
C LYS A 492 -21.09 29.27 10.25
N LEU A 493 -20.80 27.98 10.03
CA LEU A 493 -19.42 27.47 10.07
C LEU A 493 -18.74 27.49 8.70
N ASP A 494 -19.52 27.29 7.63
CA ASP A 494 -18.99 27.18 6.27
C ASP A 494 -19.30 28.47 5.50
N SER A 495 -18.31 28.95 4.74
CA SER A 495 -18.51 30.00 3.75
C SER A 495 -19.12 29.37 2.49
N GLY A 496 -20.43 29.12 2.53
CA GLY A 496 -21.32 28.81 1.40
C GLY A 496 -20.74 28.00 0.25
N PRO A 497 -20.46 26.69 0.40
CA PRO A 497 -20.15 25.88 -0.76
C PRO A 497 -21.38 25.82 -1.65
N GLY A 498 -21.30 26.39 -2.85
CA GLY A 498 -22.28 26.12 -3.89
C GLY A 498 -22.46 24.61 -4.11
N GLN A 499 -23.55 24.20 -4.73
CA GLN A 499 -23.87 22.77 -4.94
C GLN A 499 -22.77 22.00 -5.70
N PHE A 500 -21.92 22.71 -6.45
CA PHE A 500 -20.81 22.17 -7.23
C PHE A 500 -19.42 22.63 -6.75
N GLU A 501 -19.34 23.29 -5.61
CA GLU A 501 -18.08 23.78 -5.06
C GLU A 501 -17.53 22.82 -4.02
N GLU A 502 -16.20 22.69 -3.98
CA GLU A 502 -15.55 21.89 -2.96
C GLU A 502 -15.64 22.60 -1.60
N PRO A 503 -16.19 21.93 -0.56
CA PRO A 503 -16.30 22.53 0.75
C PRO A 503 -14.93 22.81 1.36
N ALA A 504 -14.85 23.92 2.10
CA ALA A 504 -13.60 24.44 2.62
C ALA A 504 -13.55 24.25 4.16
N PRO A 505 -13.14 23.07 4.67
CA PRO A 505 -13.15 22.78 6.12
C PRO A 505 -12.14 23.65 6.88
N LEU A 506 -12.36 23.83 8.19
CA LEU A 506 -11.44 24.56 9.08
C LEU A 506 -10.18 23.74 9.42
N VAL A 507 -10.32 22.42 9.45
CA VAL A 507 -9.22 21.48 9.70
C VAL A 507 -9.25 20.40 8.62
N ARG A 508 -8.08 20.09 8.06
CA ARG A 508 -7.92 19.09 6.99
C ARG A 508 -6.95 17.99 7.40
N LEU A 509 -7.34 16.74 7.19
CA LEU A 509 -6.43 15.61 7.32
C LEU A 509 -5.48 15.57 6.12
N GLN A 510 -4.19 15.70 6.38
CA GLN A 510 -3.16 15.57 5.35
C GLN A 510 -2.71 14.11 5.18
N TRP A 511 -2.48 13.40 6.27
CA TRP A 511 -2.21 11.95 6.28
C TRP A 511 -2.38 11.41 7.70
N GLY A 512 -2.50 10.10 7.83
CA GLY A 512 -2.47 9.43 9.13
C GLY A 512 -2.05 7.97 9.05
N SER A 513 -1.80 7.38 10.22
CA SER A 513 -1.31 6.00 10.34
C SER A 513 -1.70 5.37 11.67
N TYR A 514 -1.86 4.05 11.66
CA TYR A 514 -1.94 3.21 12.85
C TYR A 514 -0.62 2.48 13.05
N LEU A 515 -0.11 2.53 14.26
CA LEU A 515 1.19 2.01 14.63
C LEU A 515 1.07 1.15 15.89
N PHE A 516 1.89 0.09 15.96
CA PHE A 516 2.08 -0.69 17.17
C PHE A 516 3.36 -0.23 17.86
N VAL A 517 3.26 0.12 19.13
CA VAL A 517 4.39 0.52 19.98
C VAL A 517 4.74 -0.68 20.86
N PRO A 518 5.75 -1.47 20.49
CA PRO A 518 6.11 -2.67 21.24
C PRO A 518 6.74 -2.36 22.59
N SER A 519 6.70 -3.35 23.48
CA SER A 519 7.52 -3.35 24.68
C SER A 519 9.01 -3.52 24.34
N LEU A 520 9.90 -3.23 25.30
CA LEU A 520 11.33 -3.47 25.13
C LEU A 520 11.65 -4.96 24.89
N HIS A 521 10.91 -5.86 25.56
CA HIS A 521 11.05 -7.30 25.37
C HIS A 521 10.67 -7.70 23.94
N THR A 522 9.55 -7.17 23.45
CA THR A 522 9.06 -7.41 22.09
C THR A 522 10.03 -6.84 21.03
N LEU A 523 10.67 -5.70 21.29
CA LEU A 523 11.73 -5.16 20.43
C LEU A 523 12.94 -6.10 20.35
N ASP A 524 13.40 -6.61 21.50
CA ASP A 524 14.52 -7.55 21.55
C ASP A 524 14.16 -8.89 20.87
N TRP A 525 12.88 -9.30 20.90
CA TRP A 525 12.37 -10.44 20.15
C TRP A 525 12.33 -10.18 18.65
N LEU A 526 11.79 -9.04 18.21
CA LEU A 526 11.72 -8.63 16.80
C LEU A 526 13.11 -8.50 16.18
N SER A 527 14.07 -7.92 16.90
CA SER A 527 15.46 -7.79 16.45
C SER A 527 16.12 -9.16 16.24
N ARG A 528 16.05 -10.05 17.25
CA ARG A 528 16.58 -11.42 17.15
C ARG A 528 15.93 -12.20 16.02
N ARG A 529 14.62 -12.05 15.84
CA ARG A 529 13.91 -12.67 14.74
C ARG A 529 14.40 -12.11 13.40
N ALA A 530 14.45 -10.81 13.23
CA ALA A 530 14.91 -10.17 12.00
C ALA A 530 16.33 -10.61 11.60
N LEU A 531 17.23 -10.79 12.57
CA LEU A 531 18.62 -11.22 12.34
C LEU A 531 18.79 -12.74 12.19
N ALA A 532 17.81 -13.54 12.61
CA ALA A 532 17.84 -14.97 12.38
C ALA A 532 17.72 -15.29 10.87
N PRO A 533 18.42 -16.34 10.38
CA PRO A 533 18.26 -16.79 9.01
C PRO A 533 16.77 -16.95 8.67
N PRO A 534 16.30 -16.38 7.55
CA PRO A 534 14.89 -16.43 7.22
C PRO A 534 14.48 -17.87 6.99
N ALA A 535 13.64 -18.41 7.88
CA ALA A 535 12.89 -19.61 7.58
C ALA A 535 11.84 -19.24 6.52
N PHE A 536 11.88 -19.90 5.36
CA PHE A 536 10.80 -19.77 4.39
C PHE A 536 9.52 -20.34 5.03
N VAL A 537 8.51 -19.49 5.17
CA VAL A 537 7.18 -19.91 5.61
C VAL A 537 6.32 -19.99 4.36
N ALA A 538 6.03 -21.22 3.97
CA ALA A 538 5.18 -21.49 2.82
C ALA A 538 3.79 -20.86 3.05
N PRO A 539 3.26 -20.06 2.10
CA PRO A 539 1.88 -19.59 2.16
C PRO A 539 0.87 -20.70 1.83
N TRP A 540 1.35 -21.91 1.50
CA TRP A 540 0.54 -23.09 1.25
C TRP A 540 0.69 -24.11 2.39
N ASN A 541 -0.32 -24.97 2.55
CA ASN A 541 -0.37 -25.98 3.61
C ASN A 541 -0.50 -27.39 3.02
N VAL A 542 0.51 -28.23 3.25
CA VAL A 542 0.58 -29.61 2.72
C VAL A 542 -0.57 -30.48 3.23
N ALA A 543 -0.98 -30.32 4.49
CA ALA A 543 -2.08 -31.10 5.06
C ALA A 543 -3.43 -30.67 4.47
N ASP A 544 -3.61 -29.39 4.18
CA ASP A 544 -4.83 -28.88 3.54
C ASP A 544 -4.90 -29.34 2.09
N GLY A 545 -3.77 -29.30 1.38
CA GLY A 545 -3.60 -29.89 0.06
C GLY A 545 -3.92 -31.38 0.03
N GLU A 546 -3.45 -32.14 1.02
CA GLU A 546 -3.73 -33.57 1.11
C GLU A 546 -5.24 -33.83 1.32
N ARG A 547 -5.91 -33.04 2.18
CA ARG A 547 -7.37 -33.15 2.34
C ARG A 547 -8.10 -32.86 1.03
N ALA A 548 -7.65 -31.87 0.26
CA ALA A 548 -8.20 -31.56 -1.05
C ALA A 548 -7.96 -32.70 -2.06
N VAL A 549 -6.75 -33.27 -2.10
CA VAL A 549 -6.41 -34.43 -2.95
C VAL A 549 -7.31 -35.61 -2.62
N GLN A 550 -7.47 -35.97 -1.34
CA GLN A 550 -8.32 -37.09 -0.93
C GLN A 550 -9.79 -36.88 -1.29
N SER A 551 -10.30 -35.66 -1.11
CA SER A 551 -11.65 -35.28 -1.54
C SER A 551 -11.84 -35.45 -3.06
N LEU A 552 -10.88 -34.97 -3.86
CA LEU A 552 -10.94 -35.06 -5.33
C LEU A 552 -10.76 -36.50 -5.85
N LEU A 553 -9.98 -37.34 -5.18
CA LEU A 553 -9.85 -38.77 -5.50
C LEU A 553 -11.13 -39.54 -5.15
N ALA A 554 -11.77 -39.23 -4.01
CA ALA A 554 -13.05 -39.81 -3.64
C ALA A 554 -14.14 -39.50 -4.68
N ARG A 555 -14.17 -38.25 -5.17
CA ARG A 555 -15.06 -37.84 -6.26
C ARG A 555 -14.79 -38.60 -7.55
N TRP A 556 -13.55 -38.86 -7.92
CA TRP A 556 -13.25 -39.66 -9.12
C TRP A 556 -13.83 -41.08 -9.04
N GLY A 557 -13.94 -41.67 -7.85
CA GLY A 557 -14.59 -42.96 -7.66
C GLY A 557 -16.13 -42.93 -7.72
N GLN A 558 -16.75 -41.76 -7.69
CA GLN A 558 -18.21 -41.57 -7.53
C GLN A 558 -18.85 -40.82 -8.70
N ASP A 559 -18.23 -39.73 -9.13
CA ASP A 559 -18.74 -38.80 -10.13
C ASP A 559 -18.51 -39.34 -11.57
N PRO A 560 -19.37 -38.97 -12.53
CA PRO A 560 -19.09 -39.18 -13.95
C PRO A 560 -17.72 -38.59 -14.36
N ALA A 561 -17.03 -39.27 -15.28
CA ALA A 561 -15.66 -38.89 -15.67
C ALA A 561 -15.50 -37.40 -16.07
N PRO A 562 -16.42 -36.76 -16.84
CA PRO A 562 -16.30 -35.33 -17.17
C PRO A 562 -16.35 -34.41 -15.95
N GLU A 563 -17.18 -34.73 -14.95
CA GLU A 563 -17.32 -33.95 -13.72
C GLU A 563 -16.09 -34.08 -12.84
N ALA A 564 -15.53 -35.29 -12.73
CA ALA A 564 -14.27 -35.51 -12.02
C ALA A 564 -13.11 -34.75 -12.67
N VAL A 565 -13.03 -34.74 -14.02
CA VAL A 565 -12.03 -33.94 -14.76
C VAL A 565 -12.22 -32.44 -14.49
N ALA A 566 -13.46 -31.94 -14.52
CA ALA A 566 -13.76 -30.54 -14.27
C ALA A 566 -13.39 -30.10 -12.84
N ALA A 567 -13.63 -30.97 -11.85
CA ALA A 567 -13.26 -30.71 -10.45
C ALA A 567 -11.74 -30.57 -10.26
N TRP A 568 -10.96 -31.51 -10.82
CA TRP A 568 -9.50 -31.43 -10.80
C TRP A 568 -8.98 -30.22 -11.58
N LYS A 569 -9.57 -29.94 -12.75
CA LYS A 569 -9.26 -28.76 -13.54
C LYS A 569 -9.44 -27.47 -12.73
N ALA A 570 -10.58 -27.32 -12.06
CA ALA A 570 -10.86 -26.15 -11.22
C ALA A 570 -9.86 -26.04 -10.06
N ALA A 571 -9.56 -27.14 -9.38
CA ALA A 571 -8.60 -27.13 -8.28
C ALA A 571 -7.18 -26.69 -8.71
N VAL A 572 -6.76 -27.04 -9.93
CA VAL A 572 -5.41 -26.75 -10.43
C VAL A 572 -5.30 -25.38 -11.11
N GLU A 573 -6.32 -24.98 -11.88
CA GLU A 573 -6.24 -23.83 -12.80
C GLU A 573 -7.10 -22.61 -12.44
N ASP A 574 -8.13 -22.78 -11.61
CA ASP A 574 -9.10 -21.71 -11.38
C ASP A 574 -8.52 -20.54 -10.58
N THR A 575 -8.98 -19.31 -10.89
CA THR A 575 -8.54 -18.10 -10.21
C THR A 575 -8.88 -18.11 -8.72
N GLY A 576 -10.06 -18.62 -8.32
CA GLY A 576 -10.44 -18.71 -6.91
C GLY A 576 -9.56 -19.69 -6.14
N SER A 577 -9.20 -20.83 -6.75
CA SER A 577 -8.24 -21.78 -6.17
C SER A 577 -6.86 -21.15 -5.97
N ARG A 578 -6.44 -20.29 -6.92
CA ARG A 578 -5.19 -19.54 -6.83
C ARG A 578 -5.22 -18.51 -5.71
N GLU A 579 -6.28 -17.74 -5.58
CA GLU A 579 -6.43 -16.71 -4.54
C GLU A 579 -6.45 -17.32 -3.13
N GLN A 580 -7.05 -18.49 -2.97
CA GLN A 580 -7.14 -19.21 -1.70
C GLN A 580 -5.92 -20.09 -1.37
N MET A 581 -4.87 -20.06 -2.19
CA MET A 581 -3.67 -20.93 -2.08
C MET A 581 -3.99 -22.44 -2.09
N LEU A 582 -5.18 -22.83 -2.55
CA LEU A 582 -5.58 -24.23 -2.66
C LEU A 582 -4.74 -24.94 -3.73
N ASN A 583 -4.52 -24.30 -4.88
CA ASN A 583 -3.71 -24.88 -5.96
C ASN A 583 -2.25 -25.15 -5.50
N ALA A 584 -1.64 -24.18 -4.80
CA ALA A 584 -0.28 -24.31 -4.27
C ALA A 584 -0.20 -25.41 -3.20
N SER A 585 -1.21 -25.50 -2.34
CA SER A 585 -1.34 -26.54 -1.31
C SER A 585 -1.48 -27.94 -1.93
N LEU A 586 -2.32 -28.08 -2.96
CA LEU A 586 -2.49 -29.32 -3.72
C LEU A 586 -1.17 -29.75 -4.37
N TRP A 587 -0.46 -28.84 -5.05
CA TRP A 587 0.85 -29.13 -5.62
C TRP A 587 1.88 -29.53 -4.56
N ALA A 588 1.87 -28.88 -3.39
CA ALA A 588 2.74 -29.25 -2.28
C ALA A 588 2.43 -30.66 -1.75
N ALA A 589 1.16 -31.04 -1.63
CA ALA A 589 0.77 -32.40 -1.29
C ALA A 589 1.26 -33.42 -2.33
N VAL A 590 1.11 -33.14 -3.63
CA VAL A 590 1.63 -34.01 -4.70
C VAL A 590 3.15 -34.21 -4.57
N ARG A 591 3.89 -33.13 -4.25
CA ARG A 591 5.35 -33.21 -4.02
C ARG A 591 5.72 -34.05 -2.81
N GLU A 592 5.08 -33.80 -1.67
CA GLU A 592 5.56 -34.28 -0.36
C GLU A 592 4.88 -35.56 0.12
N ARG A 593 3.65 -35.85 -0.33
CA ARG A 593 2.85 -37.02 0.08
C ARG A 593 2.73 -38.09 -0.99
N HIS A 594 2.90 -37.72 -2.27
CA HIS A 594 2.70 -38.62 -3.42
C HIS A 594 3.99 -38.82 -4.25
N GLY A 595 5.17 -38.60 -3.66
CA GLY A 595 6.45 -38.86 -4.33
C GLY A 595 6.75 -37.97 -5.55
N GLY A 596 6.02 -36.86 -5.69
CA GLY A 596 6.21 -35.89 -6.77
C GLY A 596 5.34 -36.09 -8.01
N ALA A 597 4.55 -37.17 -8.09
CA ALA A 597 3.61 -37.40 -9.18
C ALA A 597 2.32 -38.09 -8.70
N LEU A 598 1.17 -37.77 -9.31
CA LEU A 598 -0.13 -38.32 -8.93
C LEU A 598 -1.00 -38.61 -10.14
N GLN A 599 -1.56 -39.82 -10.21
CA GLN A 599 -2.56 -40.19 -11.21
C GLN A 599 -3.92 -39.54 -10.89
N THR A 600 -4.50 -38.83 -11.85
CA THR A 600 -5.81 -38.19 -11.70
C THR A 600 -6.62 -38.35 -13.00
N PRO A 601 -7.96 -38.13 -12.99
CA PRO A 601 -8.74 -38.13 -14.23
C PRO A 601 -8.36 -36.95 -15.15
N TYR A 602 -7.83 -35.86 -14.60
CA TYR A 602 -7.35 -34.70 -15.38
C TYR A 602 -6.06 -35.02 -16.16
N GLY A 603 -5.20 -35.87 -15.59
CA GLY A 603 -3.94 -36.33 -16.16
C GLY A 603 -2.98 -36.81 -15.07
N VAL A 604 -1.78 -37.23 -15.45
CA VAL A 604 -0.69 -37.50 -14.49
C VAL A 604 -0.11 -36.16 -14.05
N LEU A 605 -0.42 -35.72 -12.83
CA LEU A 605 0.15 -34.51 -12.27
C LEU A 605 1.60 -34.77 -11.88
N VAL A 606 2.53 -33.92 -12.32
CA VAL A 606 3.96 -34.01 -12.01
C VAL A 606 4.40 -32.69 -11.41
N GLY A 607 4.68 -32.70 -10.10
CA GLY A 607 4.89 -31.49 -9.31
C GLY A 607 6.32 -31.28 -8.82
N SER A 608 7.10 -32.35 -8.61
CA SER A 608 8.48 -32.19 -8.10
C SER A 608 9.42 -31.65 -9.17
N ARG A 609 10.33 -30.74 -8.80
CA ARG A 609 11.34 -30.15 -9.69
C ARG A 609 12.10 -31.22 -10.47
N ARG A 610 12.50 -32.30 -9.80
CA ARG A 610 13.23 -33.42 -10.40
C ARG A 610 12.43 -34.08 -11.52
N LEU A 611 11.18 -34.47 -11.24
CA LEU A 611 10.33 -35.15 -12.24
C LEU A 611 9.89 -34.20 -13.35
N VAL A 612 9.63 -32.92 -13.05
CA VAL A 612 9.34 -31.91 -14.08
C VAL A 612 10.51 -31.79 -15.06
N ARG A 613 11.76 -31.70 -14.56
CA ARG A 613 12.96 -31.66 -15.41
C ARG A 613 13.16 -32.96 -16.20
N GLU A 614 12.89 -34.11 -15.59
CA GLU A 614 12.95 -35.41 -16.28
C GLU A 614 12.00 -35.44 -17.48
N VAL A 615 10.73 -35.08 -17.29
CA VAL A 615 9.75 -35.07 -18.37
C VAL A 615 10.07 -34.04 -19.46
N LEU A 616 10.62 -32.88 -19.08
CA LEU A 616 11.03 -31.85 -20.05
C LEU A 616 12.31 -32.19 -20.83
N GLY A 617 13.17 -33.05 -20.29
CA GLY A 617 14.46 -33.42 -20.87
C GLY A 617 14.43 -34.71 -21.71
N ASP A 618 13.36 -35.49 -21.65
CA ASP A 618 13.25 -36.80 -22.33
C ASP A 618 12.19 -36.81 -23.43
N ASP A 619 12.56 -36.27 -24.60
CA ASP A 619 11.72 -36.25 -25.81
C ASP A 619 11.52 -37.67 -26.42
N VAL A 620 12.20 -38.69 -25.89
CA VAL A 620 12.04 -40.09 -26.32
C VAL A 620 10.84 -40.73 -25.60
N ARG A 621 10.64 -40.42 -24.32
CA ARG A 621 9.53 -40.93 -23.50
C ARG A 621 8.30 -40.05 -23.58
N PHE A 622 8.48 -38.74 -23.72
CA PHE A 622 7.40 -37.77 -23.70
C PHE A 622 7.39 -36.93 -24.98
N SER A 623 6.19 -36.62 -25.47
CA SER A 623 5.98 -35.90 -26.73
C SER A 623 5.25 -34.59 -26.51
N VAL A 624 5.61 -33.57 -27.29
CA VAL A 624 4.85 -32.33 -27.47
C VAL A 624 3.85 -32.42 -28.63
N CYS A 625 3.85 -33.50 -29.42
CA CYS A 625 3.04 -33.60 -30.64
C CYS A 625 1.51 -33.54 -30.41
N GLY A 626 1.01 -33.80 -29.18
CA GLY A 626 -0.39 -33.56 -28.88
C GLY A 626 -0.79 -32.08 -29.01
N GLN A 627 0.16 -31.15 -28.83
CA GLN A 627 -0.03 -29.72 -29.06
C GLN A 627 -0.10 -29.42 -30.56
N ARG A 628 0.67 -30.15 -31.37
CA ARG A 628 0.69 -30.02 -32.83
C ARG A 628 -0.65 -30.35 -33.47
N GLU A 629 -1.35 -31.39 -33.01
CA GLU A 629 -2.68 -31.73 -33.53
C GLU A 629 -3.67 -30.55 -33.39
N ARG A 630 -3.57 -29.80 -32.29
CA ARG A 630 -4.38 -28.60 -32.05
C ARG A 630 -3.93 -27.42 -32.92
N MET A 631 -2.62 -27.27 -33.08
CA MET A 631 -2.04 -26.27 -33.98
C MET A 631 -2.48 -26.51 -35.43
N GLU A 632 -2.51 -27.76 -35.91
CA GLU A 632 -2.93 -28.13 -37.26
C GLU A 632 -4.39 -27.73 -37.53
N ARG A 633 -5.30 -28.00 -36.57
CA ARG A 633 -6.72 -27.55 -36.65
C ARG A 633 -6.88 -26.02 -36.73
N SER A 634 -5.89 -25.30 -36.22
CA SER A 634 -5.85 -23.83 -36.21
C SER A 634 -5.05 -23.25 -37.38
N ARG A 635 -4.56 -24.08 -38.32
CA ARG A 635 -3.57 -23.69 -39.36
C ARG A 635 -2.32 -22.99 -38.76
N PHE A 636 -1.91 -23.39 -37.56
CA PHE A 636 -0.86 -22.74 -36.76
C PHE A 636 0.32 -23.68 -36.47
N GLU A 637 0.60 -24.65 -37.34
CA GLU A 637 1.67 -25.63 -37.12
C GLU A 637 3.05 -24.94 -37.09
N ILE A 638 3.70 -24.97 -35.92
CA ILE A 638 5.01 -24.36 -35.66
C ILE A 638 5.97 -25.36 -35.01
N TYR A 639 7.27 -25.06 -35.00
CA TYR A 639 8.29 -25.99 -34.49
C TYR A 639 8.15 -26.29 -32.98
N LEU A 640 7.46 -25.45 -32.21
CA LEU A 640 7.18 -25.72 -30.78
C LEU A 640 6.30 -26.96 -30.57
N GLY A 641 5.49 -27.36 -31.57
CA GLY A 641 4.72 -28.60 -31.54
C GLY A 641 5.48 -29.83 -32.03
N LEU A 642 6.77 -29.71 -32.39
CA LEU A 642 7.58 -30.82 -32.88
C LEU A 642 8.50 -31.34 -31.78
N ASP A 643 8.56 -32.67 -31.64
CA ASP A 643 9.58 -33.33 -30.83
C ASP A 643 10.98 -33.12 -31.47
N SER A 644 12.03 -33.29 -30.67
CA SER A 644 13.43 -33.24 -31.15
C SER A 644 13.66 -34.17 -32.35
N GLY A 645 14.36 -33.64 -33.36
CA GLY A 645 14.70 -34.35 -34.58
C GLY A 645 15.10 -33.41 -35.72
N GLU A 646 15.40 -33.96 -36.89
CA GLU A 646 15.92 -33.19 -38.04
C GLU A 646 14.97 -32.06 -38.47
N ARG A 647 13.66 -32.31 -38.52
CA ARG A 647 12.65 -31.28 -38.86
C ARG A 647 12.62 -30.17 -37.82
N TYR A 648 12.71 -30.51 -36.54
CA TYR A 648 12.75 -29.53 -35.45
C TYR A 648 14.02 -28.69 -35.52
N GLN A 649 15.20 -29.30 -35.65
CA GLN A 649 16.48 -28.59 -35.71
C GLN A 649 16.53 -27.63 -36.89
N ARG A 650 16.16 -28.11 -38.09
CA ARG A 650 16.12 -27.29 -39.30
C ARG A 650 15.26 -26.04 -39.17
N LEU A 651 14.10 -26.15 -38.51
CA LEU A 651 13.19 -25.01 -38.32
C LEU A 651 13.59 -24.13 -37.13
N SER A 652 14.06 -24.73 -36.04
CA SER A 652 14.25 -24.04 -34.76
C SER A 652 15.60 -23.35 -34.64
N GLU A 653 16.69 -23.93 -35.14
CA GLU A 653 18.05 -23.36 -34.99
C GLU A 653 18.18 -21.92 -35.49
N PRO A 654 17.80 -21.60 -36.75
CA PRO A 654 17.92 -20.22 -37.22
C PRO A 654 16.99 -19.27 -36.47
N ILE A 655 15.79 -19.72 -36.11
CA ILE A 655 14.79 -18.88 -35.44
C ILE A 655 15.18 -18.63 -33.98
N ASN A 656 15.68 -19.64 -33.28
CA ASN A 656 16.20 -19.52 -31.93
C ASN A 656 17.42 -18.60 -31.89
N ARG A 657 18.31 -18.65 -32.90
CA ARG A 657 19.40 -17.68 -33.04
C ARG A 657 18.88 -16.25 -33.22
N ALA A 658 17.86 -16.07 -34.06
CA ALA A 658 17.26 -14.76 -34.29
C ALA A 658 16.57 -14.20 -33.04
N ILE A 659 15.81 -15.01 -32.31
CA ILE A 659 15.20 -14.59 -31.04
C ILE A 659 16.30 -14.26 -30.01
N GLY A 660 17.34 -15.11 -29.93
CA GLY A 660 18.46 -14.95 -29.00
C GLY A 660 19.37 -13.76 -29.30
N SER A 661 19.25 -13.12 -30.48
CA SER A 661 20.03 -11.93 -30.82
C SER A 661 19.50 -10.66 -30.16
N ILE A 662 18.25 -10.66 -29.67
CA ILE A 662 17.70 -9.53 -28.93
C ILE A 662 18.37 -9.50 -27.56
N SER A 663 19.19 -8.48 -27.33
CA SER A 663 19.87 -8.32 -26.05
C SER A 663 18.87 -7.93 -24.95
N GLU A 664 19.21 -8.23 -23.70
CA GLU A 664 18.41 -7.80 -22.54
C GLU A 664 18.35 -6.27 -22.44
N GLU A 665 19.44 -5.59 -22.81
CA GLU A 665 19.58 -4.14 -22.78
C GLU A 665 18.70 -3.45 -23.83
N ASP A 666 18.74 -3.91 -25.08
CA ASP A 666 17.86 -3.39 -26.14
C ASP A 666 16.38 -3.58 -25.78
N ALA A 667 16.03 -4.76 -25.25
CA ALA A 667 14.68 -5.07 -24.83
C ALA A 667 14.22 -4.18 -23.66
N PHE A 668 15.12 -3.91 -22.70
CA PHE A 668 14.88 -2.99 -21.60
C PHE A 668 14.60 -1.57 -22.10
N GLU A 669 15.49 -1.02 -22.92
CA GLU A 669 15.38 0.36 -23.41
C GLU A 669 14.11 0.56 -24.23
N GLN A 670 13.81 -0.36 -25.13
CA GLN A 670 12.62 -0.29 -25.99
C GLN A 670 11.33 -0.41 -25.18
N ALA A 671 11.28 -1.32 -24.21
CA ALA A 671 10.11 -1.48 -23.34
C ALA A 671 9.91 -0.28 -22.40
N ALA A 672 10.98 0.24 -21.81
CA ALA A 672 10.95 1.43 -20.96
C ALA A 672 10.49 2.67 -21.74
N ALA A 673 11.00 2.85 -22.96
CA ALA A 673 10.60 3.94 -23.85
C ALA A 673 9.12 3.83 -24.28
N ALA A 674 8.67 2.64 -24.67
CA ALA A 674 7.28 2.41 -25.05
C ALA A 674 6.32 2.65 -23.88
N CYS A 675 6.67 2.16 -22.68
CA CYS A 675 5.85 2.32 -21.47
C CYS A 675 5.79 3.79 -21.06
N SER A 676 6.93 4.48 -21.03
CA SER A 676 6.99 5.91 -20.74
C SER A 676 6.17 6.74 -21.74
N SER A 677 6.23 6.40 -23.03
CA SER A 677 5.43 7.07 -24.06
C SER A 677 3.94 6.87 -23.83
N ALA A 678 3.50 5.63 -23.59
CA ALA A 678 2.09 5.32 -23.33
C ALA A 678 1.55 6.08 -22.11
N LEU A 679 2.31 6.09 -21.00
CA LEU A 679 1.96 6.82 -19.79
C LEU A 679 1.82 8.32 -20.04
N ARG A 680 2.77 8.93 -20.76
CA ARG A 680 2.69 10.36 -21.13
C ARG A 680 1.47 10.66 -21.98
N THR A 681 1.15 9.83 -22.96
CA THR A 681 -0.04 10.01 -23.80
C THR A 681 -1.32 10.08 -22.97
N PHE A 682 -1.51 9.17 -22.01
CA PHE A 682 -2.67 9.21 -21.13
C PHE A 682 -2.67 10.43 -20.20
N ILE A 683 -1.52 10.74 -19.59
CA ILE A 683 -1.38 11.87 -18.66
C ILE A 683 -1.65 13.20 -19.37
N ASP A 684 -1.04 13.42 -20.55
CA ASP A 684 -1.19 14.66 -21.30
C ASP A 684 -2.61 14.81 -21.87
N GLY A 685 -3.24 13.69 -22.25
CA GLY A 685 -4.66 13.65 -22.62
C GLY A 685 -5.56 14.16 -21.50
N GLU A 686 -5.41 13.62 -20.28
CA GLU A 686 -6.22 14.06 -19.14
C GLU A 686 -5.90 15.49 -18.67
N ARG A 687 -4.64 15.91 -18.76
CA ARG A 687 -4.28 17.31 -18.53
C ARG A 687 -4.99 18.25 -19.49
N ALA A 688 -5.07 17.89 -20.77
CA ALA A 688 -5.77 18.69 -21.77
C ALA A 688 -7.27 18.80 -21.47
N VAL A 689 -7.92 17.71 -21.04
CA VAL A 689 -9.33 17.72 -20.61
C VAL A 689 -9.52 18.60 -19.38
N GLY A 690 -8.64 18.48 -18.38
CA GLY A 690 -8.68 19.30 -17.17
C GLY A 690 -8.53 20.80 -17.46
N LEU A 691 -7.62 21.17 -18.38
CA LEU A 691 -7.47 22.56 -18.83
C LEU A 691 -8.72 23.07 -19.57
N ALA A 692 -9.29 22.24 -20.45
CA ALA A 692 -10.51 22.59 -21.19
C ALA A 692 -11.75 22.77 -20.29
N THR A 693 -11.77 22.11 -19.13
CA THR A 693 -12.86 22.19 -18.15
C THR A 693 -12.62 23.22 -17.05
N SER A 694 -11.57 24.06 -17.15
CA SER A 694 -11.16 25.02 -16.11
C SER A 694 -10.93 24.37 -14.73
N GLY A 695 -10.54 23.09 -14.73
CA GLY A 695 -10.19 22.38 -13.51
C GLY A 695 -8.90 22.91 -12.89
N LYS A 696 -8.81 22.90 -11.56
CA LYS A 696 -7.55 23.21 -10.84
C LYS A 696 -6.63 21.99 -10.70
N ARG A 697 -7.14 20.79 -11.01
CA ARG A 697 -6.45 19.50 -10.91
C ARG A 697 -6.94 18.58 -12.01
N TRP A 698 -6.12 17.59 -12.36
CA TRP A 698 -6.48 16.49 -13.26
C TRP A 698 -6.28 15.16 -12.50
N GLU A 699 -7.08 14.16 -12.86
CA GLU A 699 -7.05 12.81 -12.29
C GLU A 699 -7.24 11.80 -13.42
N LEU A 700 -6.32 10.85 -13.54
CA LEU A 700 -6.34 9.74 -14.49
C LEU A 700 -6.44 8.43 -13.72
N ASN A 701 -7.49 7.66 -13.97
CA ASN A 701 -7.59 6.28 -13.50
C ASN A 701 -7.16 5.36 -14.63
N LEU A 702 -6.06 4.64 -14.44
CA LEU A 702 -5.38 3.88 -15.48
C LEU A 702 -5.31 2.40 -15.11
N GLU A 703 -5.86 1.53 -15.95
CA GLU A 703 -5.66 0.09 -15.81
C GLU A 703 -4.29 -0.28 -16.41
N ALA A 704 -3.45 -1.01 -15.66
CA ALA A 704 -2.10 -1.33 -16.11
C ALA A 704 -2.09 -2.10 -17.45
N ARG A 705 -3.15 -2.86 -17.73
CA ARG A 705 -3.32 -3.59 -19.00
C ARG A 705 -3.33 -2.66 -20.21
N GLU A 706 -3.92 -1.47 -20.11
CA GLU A 706 -3.96 -0.51 -21.22
C GLU A 706 -2.55 -0.06 -21.62
N VAL A 707 -1.66 0.09 -20.63
CA VAL A 707 -0.25 0.39 -20.86
C VAL A 707 0.49 -0.83 -21.41
N PHE A 708 0.27 -2.01 -20.83
CA PHE A 708 0.97 -3.23 -21.25
C PHE A 708 0.65 -3.61 -22.69
N ASP A 709 -0.62 -3.50 -23.11
CA ASP A 709 -1.02 -3.76 -24.49
C ASP A 709 -0.30 -2.81 -25.45
N LEU A 710 -0.20 -1.50 -25.13
CA LEU A 710 0.52 -0.52 -25.95
C LEU A 710 2.02 -0.79 -26.03
N VAL A 711 2.64 -1.22 -24.93
CA VAL A 711 4.06 -1.64 -24.92
C VAL A 711 4.27 -2.83 -25.84
N LEU A 712 3.46 -3.88 -25.69
CA LEU A 712 3.57 -5.09 -26.49
C LEU A 712 3.28 -4.83 -27.97
N GLN A 713 2.31 -3.96 -28.30
CA GLN A 713 2.08 -3.47 -29.67
C GLN A 713 3.35 -2.84 -30.23
N ARG A 714 3.98 -1.94 -29.47
CA ARG A 714 5.19 -1.25 -29.92
C ARG A 714 6.36 -2.21 -30.12
N LEU A 715 6.52 -3.21 -29.26
CA LEU A 715 7.54 -4.24 -29.43
C LEU A 715 7.30 -5.10 -30.68
N CYS A 716 6.04 -5.44 -31.01
CA CYS A 716 5.73 -6.11 -32.28
C CYS A 716 6.11 -5.26 -33.50
N GLN A 717 5.87 -3.95 -33.43
CA GLN A 717 6.25 -3.00 -34.48
C GLN A 717 7.78 -2.89 -34.61
N LEU A 718 8.49 -2.81 -33.49
CA LEU A 718 9.96 -2.70 -33.46
C LEU A 718 10.62 -3.99 -33.94
N TRP A 719 10.21 -5.16 -33.46
CA TRP A 719 10.92 -6.42 -33.72
C TRP A 719 10.48 -7.08 -35.03
N ILE A 720 9.19 -7.03 -35.35
CA ILE A 720 8.61 -7.73 -36.51
C ILE A 720 8.24 -6.79 -37.65
N GLY A 721 8.08 -5.49 -37.39
CA GLY A 721 7.61 -4.54 -38.40
C GLY A 721 6.12 -4.66 -38.69
N LEU A 722 5.31 -5.07 -37.70
CA LEU A 722 3.86 -5.11 -37.86
C LEU A 722 3.31 -3.68 -38.11
N PRO A 723 2.27 -3.53 -38.96
CA PRO A 723 1.76 -2.23 -39.35
C PRO A 723 1.08 -1.51 -38.18
N ALA A 724 1.38 -0.21 -38.02
CA ALA A 724 0.73 0.64 -37.01
C ALA A 724 -0.70 1.06 -37.39
N THR A 725 -1.02 1.07 -38.69
CA THR A 725 -2.38 1.32 -39.21
C THR A 725 -2.59 0.55 -40.53
N GLY A 726 -3.84 0.17 -40.83
CA GLY A 726 -4.25 -0.20 -42.19
C GLY A 726 -3.63 -1.46 -42.81
N GLY A 727 -3.22 -2.45 -42.00
CA GLY A 727 -2.65 -3.72 -42.49
C GLY A 727 -3.48 -4.97 -42.18
N PRO A 728 -2.98 -6.16 -42.53
CA PRO A 728 -3.70 -7.43 -42.34
C PRO A 728 -3.87 -7.80 -40.86
N LEU A 729 -3.02 -7.29 -39.98
CA LEU A 729 -3.21 -7.29 -38.53
C LEU A 729 -3.34 -5.84 -38.04
N GLN A 730 -4.17 -5.61 -37.02
CA GLN A 730 -4.40 -4.28 -36.46
C GLN A 730 -3.84 -4.19 -35.03
N PRO A 731 -3.19 -3.09 -34.64
CA PRO A 731 -2.84 -2.88 -33.23
C PRO A 731 -4.11 -2.61 -32.41
N GLY A 732 -4.16 -3.13 -31.19
CA GLY A 732 -5.24 -2.81 -30.26
C GLY A 732 -5.29 -3.72 -29.04
N SER A 733 -6.32 -3.50 -28.22
CA SER A 733 -6.65 -4.32 -27.06
C SER A 733 -7.76 -5.31 -27.38
N TRP A 734 -8.13 -6.15 -26.40
CA TRP A 734 -9.18 -7.15 -26.58
C TRP A 734 -10.54 -6.51 -26.93
N ARG A 735 -11.25 -7.10 -27.89
CA ARG A 735 -12.60 -6.68 -28.31
C ARG A 735 -13.56 -7.86 -28.30
N TRP A 736 -14.64 -7.73 -27.54
CA TRP A 736 -15.68 -8.78 -27.44
C TRP A 736 -16.59 -8.85 -28.68
N ASP A 737 -16.65 -7.76 -29.45
CA ASP A 737 -17.43 -7.60 -30.67
C ASP A 737 -16.65 -7.99 -31.94
N TRP A 738 -15.45 -8.57 -31.80
CA TRP A 738 -14.68 -9.05 -32.95
C TRP A 738 -15.31 -10.30 -33.58
N HIS A 739 -15.26 -10.37 -34.91
CA HIS A 739 -15.80 -11.49 -35.68
C HIS A 739 -14.76 -12.11 -36.64
N GLU A 740 -14.85 -13.43 -36.87
CA GLU A 740 -14.00 -14.12 -37.84
C GLU A 740 -14.22 -13.53 -39.24
N GLY A 741 -13.14 -13.06 -39.88
CA GLY A 741 -13.18 -12.31 -41.13
C GLY A 741 -12.75 -10.84 -40.96
N GLU A 742 -12.84 -10.29 -39.76
CA GLU A 742 -12.18 -9.03 -39.42
C GLU A 742 -10.67 -9.23 -39.19
N PRO A 743 -9.83 -8.21 -39.43
CA PRO A 743 -8.41 -8.29 -39.12
C PRO A 743 -8.16 -8.67 -37.65
N PRO A 744 -7.29 -9.65 -37.37
CA PRO A 744 -6.93 -9.98 -35.99
C PRO A 744 -6.15 -8.84 -35.32
N ILE A 745 -6.32 -8.74 -34.00
CA ILE A 745 -5.78 -7.64 -33.19
C ILE A 745 -4.54 -8.12 -32.42
N TYR A 746 -3.41 -7.40 -32.56
CA TYR A 746 -2.22 -7.66 -31.76
C TYR A 746 -2.06 -6.63 -30.64
N PRO A 747 -1.62 -7.05 -29.43
CA PRO A 747 -1.17 -8.40 -29.05
C PRO A 747 -2.27 -9.36 -28.63
N SER A 748 -3.47 -8.86 -28.30
CA SER A 748 -4.47 -9.56 -27.50
C SER A 748 -4.99 -10.87 -28.11
N HIS A 749 -5.08 -10.99 -29.44
CA HIS A 749 -5.60 -12.19 -30.12
C HIS A 749 -4.61 -13.36 -30.15
N PHE A 750 -3.37 -13.18 -29.70
CA PHE A 750 -2.40 -14.27 -29.57
C PHE A 750 -2.61 -15.10 -28.29
N THR A 751 -3.36 -14.60 -27.32
CA THR A 751 -3.66 -15.32 -26.07
C THR A 751 -4.61 -16.50 -26.26
N PRO A 752 -5.74 -16.41 -26.99
CA PRO A 752 -6.62 -17.55 -27.26
C PRO A 752 -5.93 -18.78 -27.88
N PRO A 753 -5.16 -18.68 -28.98
CA PRO A 753 -4.48 -19.85 -29.55
C PRO A 753 -3.43 -20.42 -28.58
N SER A 754 -2.66 -19.56 -27.90
CA SER A 754 -1.71 -19.99 -26.87
C SER A 754 -2.39 -20.81 -25.76
N ARG A 755 -3.50 -20.31 -25.23
CA ARG A 755 -4.29 -21.03 -24.21
C ARG A 755 -4.78 -22.38 -24.74
N TYR A 756 -5.29 -22.45 -25.97
CA TYR A 756 -5.76 -23.70 -26.56
C TYR A 756 -4.65 -24.76 -26.74
N PHE A 757 -3.48 -24.34 -27.23
CA PHE A 757 -2.38 -25.27 -27.50
C PHE A 757 -1.75 -25.80 -26.20
N PHE A 758 -1.54 -24.93 -25.21
CA PHE A 758 -0.74 -25.27 -24.02
C PHE A 758 -1.55 -25.58 -22.77
N GLN A 759 -2.87 -25.38 -22.76
CA GLN A 759 -3.71 -25.85 -21.66
C GLN A 759 -3.88 -27.39 -21.76
N PRO A 760 -3.69 -28.17 -20.68
CA PRO A 760 -3.71 -29.63 -20.80
C PRO A 760 -5.04 -30.19 -21.32
N ARG A 761 -6.16 -29.76 -20.73
CA ARG A 761 -7.53 -30.07 -21.21
C ARG A 761 -8.33 -28.79 -21.42
N PRO A 762 -8.32 -28.18 -22.62
CA PRO A 762 -9.13 -27.00 -22.91
C PRO A 762 -10.61 -27.39 -23.01
N GLY A 763 -11.49 -26.49 -22.54
CA GLY A 763 -12.94 -26.63 -22.76
C GLY A 763 -13.33 -26.23 -24.19
N ASP A 764 -14.60 -26.46 -24.54
CA ASP A 764 -15.12 -26.17 -25.89
C ASP A 764 -14.95 -24.70 -26.28
N ASP A 765 -15.26 -23.75 -25.38
CA ASP A 765 -15.05 -22.32 -25.65
C ASP A 765 -13.57 -22.02 -25.95
N VAL A 766 -12.64 -22.54 -25.13
CA VAL A 766 -11.20 -22.30 -25.33
C VAL A 766 -10.75 -22.86 -26.67
N ARG A 767 -11.24 -24.04 -27.07
CA ARG A 767 -10.98 -24.61 -28.40
C ARG A 767 -11.52 -23.68 -29.48
N ASP A 768 -12.79 -23.31 -29.40
CA ASP A 768 -13.47 -22.55 -30.45
C ASP A 768 -12.88 -21.14 -30.62
N PHE A 769 -12.51 -20.47 -29.52
CA PHE A 769 -11.76 -19.22 -29.58
C PHE A 769 -10.34 -19.43 -30.14
N GLY A 770 -9.61 -20.43 -29.64
CA GLY A 770 -8.23 -20.70 -30.08
C GLY A 770 -8.11 -21.02 -31.56
N GLU A 771 -9.00 -21.87 -32.08
CA GLU A 771 -9.00 -22.27 -33.49
C GLU A 771 -9.35 -21.10 -34.42
N ARG A 772 -10.40 -20.32 -34.09
CA ARG A 772 -10.80 -19.14 -34.88
C ARG A 772 -9.68 -18.10 -34.93
N HIS A 773 -9.14 -17.72 -33.78
CA HIS A 773 -8.08 -16.71 -33.71
C HIS A 773 -6.79 -17.21 -34.37
N GLY A 774 -6.44 -18.49 -34.20
CA GLY A 774 -5.29 -19.10 -34.86
C GLY A 774 -5.41 -19.03 -36.39
N ARG A 775 -6.56 -19.40 -36.97
CA ARG A 775 -6.78 -19.32 -38.42
C ARG A 775 -6.69 -17.88 -38.93
N SER A 776 -7.33 -16.93 -38.25
CA SER A 776 -7.29 -15.51 -38.64
C SER A 776 -5.87 -14.93 -38.57
N ILE A 777 -5.11 -15.24 -37.51
CA ILE A 777 -3.72 -14.78 -37.38
C ILE A 777 -2.84 -15.36 -38.47
N THR A 778 -2.93 -16.67 -38.74
CA THR A 778 -2.15 -17.28 -39.82
C THR A 778 -2.47 -16.64 -41.16
N ALA A 779 -3.76 -16.48 -41.50
CA ALA A 779 -4.17 -15.86 -42.76
C ALA A 779 -3.63 -14.42 -42.92
N ALA A 780 -3.70 -13.62 -41.85
CA ALA A 780 -3.20 -12.26 -41.86
C ALA A 780 -1.66 -12.20 -42.01
N LEU A 781 -0.93 -13.12 -41.39
CA LEU A 781 0.53 -13.19 -41.53
C LEU A 781 0.95 -13.76 -42.90
N GLU A 782 0.18 -14.67 -43.49
CA GLU A 782 0.37 -15.10 -44.89
C GLU A 782 0.25 -13.90 -45.84
N GLU A 783 -0.75 -13.05 -45.66
CA GLU A 783 -0.92 -11.81 -46.44
C GLU A 783 0.25 -10.84 -46.23
N PHE A 784 0.66 -10.64 -44.98
CA PHE A 784 1.79 -9.79 -44.60
C PHE A 784 3.11 -10.25 -45.24
N VAL A 785 3.43 -11.54 -45.16
CA VAL A 785 4.63 -12.11 -45.79
C VAL A 785 4.57 -11.97 -47.31
N ALA A 786 3.42 -12.31 -47.92
CA ALA A 786 3.25 -12.22 -49.36
C ALA A 786 3.40 -10.78 -49.88
N PHE A 787 2.96 -9.77 -49.11
CA PHE A 787 3.16 -8.36 -49.43
C PHE A 787 4.64 -8.00 -49.61
N HIS A 788 5.49 -8.44 -48.68
CA HIS A 788 6.92 -8.17 -48.68
C HIS A 788 7.66 -8.98 -49.76
N ARG A 789 7.32 -10.27 -49.90
CA ARG A 789 7.86 -11.15 -50.92
C ARG A 789 7.63 -10.65 -52.35
N ARG A 790 6.40 -10.23 -52.66
CA ARG A 790 6.06 -9.67 -54.00
C ARG A 790 6.88 -8.43 -54.35
N ARG A 791 7.34 -7.68 -53.35
CA ARG A 791 8.13 -6.45 -53.53
C ARG A 791 9.64 -6.68 -53.41
N GLY A 792 10.07 -7.90 -53.06
CA GLY A 792 11.48 -8.17 -52.76
C GLY A 792 11.98 -7.39 -51.55
N THR A 793 11.12 -7.07 -50.58
CA THR A 793 11.47 -6.32 -49.37
C THR A 793 11.35 -7.19 -48.12
N VAL A 794 11.85 -6.68 -47.00
CA VAL A 794 11.59 -7.20 -45.64
C VAL A 794 10.70 -6.22 -44.86
N PRO A 795 10.06 -6.66 -43.77
CA PRO A 795 9.39 -5.76 -42.84
C PRO A 795 10.32 -4.69 -42.27
N HIS A 796 9.81 -3.47 -42.17
CA HIS A 796 10.50 -2.33 -41.58
C HIS A 796 9.74 -1.85 -40.35
N VAL A 797 10.47 -1.22 -39.42
CA VAL A 797 9.83 -0.57 -38.28
C VAL A 797 8.90 0.53 -38.79
N PRO A 798 7.62 0.59 -38.38
CA PRO A 798 6.70 1.63 -38.80
C PRO A 798 7.29 3.04 -38.59
N ASP A 799 7.12 3.88 -39.59
CA ASP A 799 7.63 5.27 -39.65
C ASP A 799 9.16 5.39 -39.62
N GLN A 800 9.89 4.30 -39.87
CA GLN A 800 11.35 4.28 -39.92
C GLN A 800 11.86 3.53 -41.15
N ALA A 801 13.03 3.92 -41.65
CA ALA A 801 13.69 3.26 -42.78
C ALA A 801 14.47 1.99 -42.38
N GLN A 802 14.50 1.66 -41.09
CA GLN A 802 15.24 0.51 -40.55
C GLN A 802 14.41 -0.78 -40.70
N ALA A 803 15.04 -1.85 -41.18
CA ALA A 803 14.44 -3.18 -41.19
C ALA A 803 14.17 -3.64 -39.75
N ALA A 804 13.04 -4.29 -39.52
CA ALA A 804 12.73 -4.82 -38.19
C ALA A 804 13.65 -6.02 -37.90
N PRO A 805 14.50 -5.98 -36.85
CA PRO A 805 15.66 -6.84 -36.71
C PRO A 805 15.32 -8.33 -36.60
N LEU A 806 14.22 -8.68 -35.95
CA LEU A 806 13.81 -10.07 -35.81
C LEU A 806 13.17 -10.58 -37.11
N ALA A 807 12.32 -9.79 -37.76
CA ALA A 807 11.77 -10.16 -39.07
C ALA A 807 12.86 -10.29 -40.13
N GLU A 808 13.82 -9.37 -40.20
CA GLU A 808 14.92 -9.40 -41.17
C GLU A 808 15.70 -10.72 -41.08
N GLN A 809 16.10 -11.12 -39.88
CA GLN A 809 16.83 -12.38 -39.67
C GLN A 809 15.99 -13.61 -40.01
N ILE A 810 14.69 -13.60 -39.68
CA ILE A 810 13.79 -14.71 -39.99
C ILE A 810 13.56 -14.83 -41.50
N PHE A 811 13.37 -13.71 -42.22
CA PHE A 811 13.25 -13.68 -43.67
C PHE A 811 14.53 -14.14 -44.37
N ALA A 812 15.70 -13.79 -43.83
CA ALA A 812 17.00 -14.24 -44.32
C ALA A 812 17.23 -15.74 -44.09
N ALA A 813 16.80 -16.26 -42.95
CA ALA A 813 16.90 -17.68 -42.60
C ALA A 813 16.01 -18.60 -43.47
N MET A 814 14.94 -18.06 -44.04
CA MET A 814 13.98 -18.79 -44.87
C MET A 814 13.81 -18.07 -46.21
N PRO A 815 14.79 -18.14 -47.14
CA PRO A 815 14.68 -17.46 -48.44
C PRO A 815 13.60 -18.10 -49.32
N ALA A 816 13.06 -17.34 -50.28
CA ALA A 816 11.96 -17.77 -51.16
C ALA A 816 12.29 -19.03 -52.00
N SER A 817 13.58 -19.36 -52.15
CA SER A 817 14.07 -20.56 -52.83
C SER A 817 14.04 -21.83 -51.97
N GLN A 818 13.80 -21.73 -50.66
CA GLN A 818 13.98 -22.84 -49.69
C GLN A 818 12.76 -23.10 -48.79
N ALA A 819 11.84 -22.15 -48.63
CA ALA A 819 10.65 -22.30 -47.81
C ALA A 819 9.44 -21.63 -48.47
N ASP A 820 8.25 -22.23 -48.33
CA ASP A 820 7.02 -21.58 -48.75
C ASP A 820 6.64 -20.42 -47.82
N ASP A 821 5.98 -19.40 -48.37
CA ASP A 821 5.59 -18.19 -47.62
C ASP A 821 4.67 -18.52 -46.43
N ALA A 822 3.92 -19.63 -46.51
CA ALA A 822 3.09 -20.13 -45.43
C ALA A 822 3.90 -20.63 -44.22
N THR A 823 5.07 -21.23 -44.43
CA THR A 823 5.97 -21.65 -43.35
C THR A 823 6.61 -20.45 -42.67
N LEU A 824 7.00 -19.43 -43.43
CA LEU A 824 7.51 -18.17 -42.88
C LEU A 824 6.43 -17.45 -42.06
N ALA A 825 5.20 -17.36 -42.57
CA ALA A 825 4.07 -16.74 -41.86
C ALA A 825 3.76 -17.45 -40.53
N ARG A 826 3.65 -18.79 -40.54
CA ARG A 826 3.45 -19.58 -39.31
C ARG A 826 4.61 -19.42 -38.34
N THR A 827 5.84 -19.29 -38.82
CA THR A 827 7.02 -19.05 -37.97
C THR A 827 6.92 -17.71 -37.24
N LEU A 828 6.58 -16.63 -37.94
CA LEU A 828 6.33 -15.32 -37.31
C LEU A 828 5.17 -15.39 -36.30
N ALA A 829 4.11 -16.12 -36.65
CA ALA A 829 2.97 -16.34 -35.77
C ALA A 829 3.38 -17.04 -34.46
N GLY A 830 4.22 -18.08 -34.57
CA GLY A 830 4.77 -18.81 -33.44
C GLY A 830 5.70 -17.99 -32.56
N VAL A 831 6.54 -17.13 -33.16
CA VAL A 831 7.39 -16.19 -32.43
C VAL A 831 6.53 -15.24 -31.58
N LEU A 832 5.55 -14.56 -32.21
CA LEU A 832 4.64 -13.65 -31.53
C LEU A 832 3.81 -14.35 -30.43
N MET A 833 3.23 -15.52 -30.74
CA MET A 833 2.46 -16.33 -29.80
C MET A 833 3.30 -16.83 -28.62
N GLY A 834 4.60 -17.06 -28.84
CA GLY A 834 5.53 -17.54 -27.83
C GLY A 834 5.86 -16.50 -26.76
N PHE A 835 5.90 -15.20 -27.10
CA PHE A 835 6.28 -14.16 -26.15
C PHE A 835 5.13 -13.27 -25.67
N LEU A 836 4.11 -13.00 -26.49
CA LEU A 836 3.05 -12.04 -26.13
C LEU A 836 2.21 -12.48 -24.91
N PRO A 837 1.62 -13.70 -24.89
CA PRO A 837 0.79 -14.12 -23.77
C PRO A 837 1.60 -14.36 -22.50
N THR A 838 2.86 -14.79 -22.64
CA THR A 838 3.76 -15.03 -21.50
C THR A 838 4.24 -13.74 -20.87
N LEU A 839 4.54 -12.70 -21.66
CA LEU A 839 4.89 -11.38 -21.13
C LEU A 839 3.69 -10.68 -20.50
N ASP A 840 2.52 -10.68 -21.16
CA ASP A 840 1.29 -10.15 -20.56
C ASP A 840 0.96 -10.85 -19.23
N GLY A 841 0.99 -12.18 -19.21
CA GLY A 841 0.77 -12.97 -18.00
C GLY A 841 1.79 -12.67 -16.89
N SER A 842 3.07 -12.51 -17.24
CA SER A 842 4.14 -12.18 -16.29
C SER A 842 4.01 -10.75 -15.74
N LEU A 843 3.77 -9.76 -16.60
CA LEU A 843 3.55 -8.36 -16.21
C LEU A 843 2.40 -8.24 -15.21
N ARG A 844 1.25 -8.85 -15.53
CA ARG A 844 0.07 -8.83 -14.65
C ARG A 844 0.31 -9.59 -13.34
N SER A 845 0.94 -10.76 -13.38
CA SER A 845 1.20 -11.56 -12.18
C SER A 845 2.20 -10.88 -11.24
N VAL A 846 3.27 -10.29 -11.78
CA VAL A 846 4.26 -9.56 -10.98
C VAL A 846 3.62 -8.33 -10.35
N LEU A 847 2.89 -7.53 -11.13
CA LEU A 847 2.23 -6.35 -10.60
C LEU A 847 1.18 -6.71 -9.53
N HIS A 848 0.42 -7.79 -9.73
CA HIS A 848 -0.55 -8.29 -8.76
C HIS A 848 0.11 -8.57 -7.42
N GLU A 849 1.18 -9.38 -7.40
CA GLU A 849 1.88 -9.71 -6.16
C GLU A 849 2.53 -8.49 -5.52
N TRP A 850 3.11 -7.58 -6.31
CA TRP A 850 3.73 -6.38 -5.77
C TRP A 850 2.73 -5.40 -5.16
N LEU A 851 1.52 -5.26 -5.72
CA LEU A 851 0.46 -4.44 -5.12
C LEU A 851 -0.12 -5.12 -3.88
N ARG A 852 -0.39 -6.43 -3.95
CA ARG A 852 -0.91 -7.22 -2.82
C ARG A 852 0.02 -7.14 -1.60
N LEU A 853 1.34 -7.21 -1.82
CA LEU A 853 2.36 -7.19 -0.78
C LEU A 853 2.94 -5.79 -0.49
N GLN A 854 2.34 -4.72 -1.05
CA GLN A 854 2.84 -3.34 -0.97
C GLN A 854 4.31 -3.15 -1.46
N THR A 855 4.89 -4.17 -2.09
CA THR A 855 6.27 -4.17 -2.60
C THR A 855 6.45 -3.12 -3.68
N PHE A 856 5.43 -2.85 -4.50
CA PHE A 856 5.48 -1.80 -5.53
C PHE A 856 5.85 -0.44 -4.93
N TRP A 857 5.21 -0.06 -3.83
CA TRP A 857 5.44 1.24 -3.17
C TRP A 857 6.80 1.31 -2.48
N SER A 858 7.25 0.22 -1.88
CA SER A 858 8.62 0.16 -1.37
C SER A 858 9.64 0.27 -2.51
N LEU A 859 9.45 -0.38 -3.65
CA LEU A 859 10.37 -0.29 -4.79
C LEU A 859 10.39 1.11 -5.38
N ARG A 860 9.24 1.80 -5.44
CA ARG A 860 9.15 3.18 -5.91
C ARG A 860 9.96 4.15 -5.03
N THR A 861 9.91 3.98 -3.71
CA THR A 861 10.73 4.80 -2.78
C THR A 861 12.22 4.47 -2.87
N GLN A 862 12.60 3.19 -3.07
CA GLN A 862 13.99 2.81 -3.34
C GLN A 862 14.51 3.42 -4.64
N TRP A 863 13.69 3.35 -5.69
CA TRP A 863 13.99 3.90 -7.01
C TRP A 863 14.23 5.42 -6.95
N ALA A 864 13.37 6.12 -6.21
CA ALA A 864 13.45 7.56 -5.97
C ALA A 864 14.72 7.97 -5.20
N ALA A 865 15.10 7.19 -4.18
CA ALA A 865 16.25 7.48 -3.32
C ALA A 865 17.60 7.25 -4.00
N ASP A 866 17.64 6.45 -5.08
CA ASP A 866 18.85 6.21 -5.83
C ASP A 866 19.05 7.27 -6.93
N ALA A 867 20.04 8.14 -6.75
CA ALA A 867 20.40 9.19 -7.70
C ALA A 867 20.95 8.67 -9.05
N ALA A 868 21.22 7.37 -9.19
CA ALA A 868 21.66 6.80 -10.46
C ALA A 868 20.59 7.01 -11.55
N PRO A 869 21.00 7.22 -12.82
CA PRO A 869 20.08 7.34 -13.93
C PRO A 869 19.23 6.07 -14.10
N SER A 870 18.07 6.22 -14.74
CA SER A 870 17.24 5.08 -15.13
C SER A 870 18.00 4.23 -16.14
N SER A 871 18.49 3.07 -15.70
CA SER A 871 19.28 2.14 -16.51
C SER A 871 18.93 0.70 -16.13
N ILE A 872 19.31 -0.24 -17.00
CA ILE A 872 19.13 -1.67 -16.74
C ILE A 872 19.86 -2.11 -15.46
N ASP A 873 21.05 -1.55 -15.17
CA ASP A 873 21.81 -1.89 -13.97
C ASP A 873 21.11 -1.42 -12.69
N LYS A 874 20.50 -0.22 -12.73
CA LYS A 874 19.65 0.26 -11.64
C LYS A 874 18.43 -0.65 -11.46
N ALA A 875 17.77 -1.04 -12.56
CA ALA A 875 16.61 -1.92 -12.53
C ALA A 875 16.95 -3.32 -12.02
N ARG A 876 18.05 -3.94 -12.45
CA ARG A 876 18.50 -5.24 -11.96
C ARG A 876 18.79 -5.21 -10.45
N ARG A 877 19.46 -4.16 -9.98
CA ARG A 877 19.81 -4.01 -8.56
C ARG A 877 18.57 -3.81 -7.68
N ILE A 878 17.66 -2.92 -8.07
CA ILE A 878 16.50 -2.53 -7.23
C ILE A 878 15.30 -3.46 -7.45
N LEU A 879 14.93 -3.73 -8.70
CA LEU A 879 13.71 -4.46 -9.06
C LEU A 879 13.95 -5.97 -9.21
N GLY A 880 15.15 -6.37 -9.65
CA GLY A 880 15.50 -7.75 -9.99
C GLY A 880 15.13 -8.79 -8.92
N PRO A 881 15.56 -8.65 -7.65
CA PRO A 881 15.23 -9.62 -6.61
C PRO A 881 13.73 -9.78 -6.35
N ALA A 882 12.98 -8.67 -6.36
CA ALA A 882 11.53 -8.69 -6.18
C ALA A 882 10.80 -9.25 -7.42
N LEU A 883 11.35 -9.02 -8.61
CA LEU A 883 10.83 -9.53 -9.88
C LEU A 883 10.99 -11.05 -9.93
N CYS A 884 12.20 -11.56 -9.68
CA CYS A 884 12.45 -13.00 -9.65
C CYS A 884 11.51 -13.69 -8.65
N ARG A 885 11.44 -13.22 -7.40
CA ARG A 885 10.52 -13.81 -6.40
C ARG A 885 9.06 -13.86 -6.88
N ALA A 886 8.56 -12.81 -7.51
CA ALA A 886 7.20 -12.78 -8.03
C ALA A 886 7.01 -13.77 -9.20
N LEU A 887 7.99 -13.87 -10.11
CA LEU A 887 7.98 -14.86 -11.20
C LEU A 887 8.06 -16.30 -10.69
N GLN A 888 8.82 -16.57 -9.63
CA GLN A 888 8.85 -17.90 -8.99
C GLN A 888 7.52 -18.23 -8.32
N PHE A 889 6.87 -17.23 -7.72
CA PHE A 889 5.61 -17.42 -7.03
C PHE A 889 4.43 -17.62 -8.00
N ARG A 890 4.40 -16.86 -9.10
CA ARG A 890 3.35 -16.86 -10.14
C ARG A 890 3.96 -16.86 -11.55
N PRO A 891 4.57 -17.97 -11.99
CA PRO A 891 5.16 -18.04 -13.32
C PRO A 891 4.07 -18.05 -14.40
N ALA A 892 4.37 -17.50 -15.57
CA ALA A 892 3.52 -17.59 -16.75
C ALA A 892 4.28 -18.34 -17.88
N PRO A 893 3.83 -19.55 -18.26
CA PRO A 893 2.68 -20.31 -17.74
C PRO A 893 2.94 -20.99 -16.39
N GLU A 894 1.89 -21.24 -15.60
CA GLU A 894 1.99 -22.01 -14.34
C GLU A 894 2.08 -23.53 -14.59
N ILE A 895 1.44 -24.01 -15.65
CA ILE A 895 1.40 -25.42 -16.03
C ILE A 895 1.60 -25.58 -17.53
N ILE A 896 2.22 -26.69 -17.92
CA ILE A 896 2.33 -27.16 -19.32
C ILE A 896 2.06 -28.67 -19.37
N TRP A 897 2.03 -29.27 -20.56
CA TRP A 897 1.72 -30.70 -20.69
C TRP A 897 2.53 -31.42 -21.77
N ARG A 898 2.58 -32.74 -21.66
CA ARG A 898 3.17 -33.70 -22.60
C ARG A 898 2.28 -34.93 -22.76
N THR A 899 2.54 -35.73 -23.79
CA THR A 899 1.90 -37.04 -23.99
C THR A 899 2.94 -38.15 -23.86
N VAL A 900 2.61 -39.25 -23.19
CA VAL A 900 3.50 -40.41 -23.06
C VAL A 900 3.61 -41.18 -24.39
N ARG A 901 4.83 -41.57 -24.77
CA ARG A 901 5.11 -42.28 -26.04
C ARG A 901 5.23 -43.79 -25.90
N ARG A 902 5.54 -44.29 -24.70
CA ARG A 902 5.80 -45.71 -24.43
C ARG A 902 4.66 -46.36 -23.66
N ASP A 903 4.45 -47.65 -23.91
CA ASP A 903 3.64 -48.49 -23.05
C ASP A 903 4.47 -49.01 -21.88
N ASP A 904 3.83 -49.32 -20.75
CA ASP A 904 4.44 -49.84 -19.53
C ASP A 904 5.58 -48.97 -18.94
N ASP A 905 5.46 -47.63 -19.06
CA ASP A 905 6.43 -46.66 -18.52
C ASP A 905 5.99 -46.15 -17.13
N ARG A 906 6.86 -45.40 -16.43
CA ARG A 906 6.59 -44.86 -15.09
C ARG A 906 7.13 -43.45 -14.91
N ILE A 907 6.37 -42.59 -14.23
CA ILE A 907 6.84 -41.28 -13.77
C ILE A 907 6.90 -41.33 -12.24
N GLY A 908 8.10 -41.47 -11.69
CA GLY A 908 8.26 -41.84 -10.28
C GLY A 908 7.54 -43.16 -10.00
N ASP A 909 6.58 -43.12 -9.06
CA ASP A 909 5.80 -44.30 -8.66
C ASP A 909 4.48 -44.48 -9.44
N VAL A 910 4.17 -43.57 -10.37
CA VAL A 910 2.95 -43.63 -11.18
C VAL A 910 3.20 -44.39 -12.47
N ALA A 911 2.43 -45.46 -12.70
CA ALA A 911 2.43 -46.18 -13.98
C ALA A 911 1.70 -45.35 -15.04
N VAL A 912 2.29 -45.25 -16.24
CA VAL A 912 1.74 -44.49 -17.36
C VAL A 912 1.74 -45.32 -18.64
N ARG A 913 0.81 -45.00 -19.54
CA ARG A 913 0.62 -45.69 -20.83
C ARG A 913 0.72 -44.72 -21.98
N ARG A 914 0.98 -45.23 -23.17
CA ARG A 914 1.03 -44.41 -24.37
C ARG A 914 -0.28 -43.63 -24.54
N GLY A 915 -0.16 -42.34 -24.77
CA GLY A 915 -1.31 -41.43 -24.91
C GLY A 915 -1.75 -40.74 -23.62
N ASP A 916 -1.25 -41.14 -22.45
CA ASP A 916 -1.56 -40.45 -21.20
C ASP A 916 -1.08 -38.99 -21.24
N ILE A 917 -1.91 -38.08 -20.73
CA ILE A 917 -1.58 -36.66 -20.58
C ILE A 917 -0.81 -36.48 -19.27
N VAL A 918 0.41 -35.96 -19.39
CA VAL A 918 1.27 -35.58 -18.26
C VAL A 918 1.18 -34.07 -18.07
N VAL A 919 0.71 -33.62 -16.90
CA VAL A 919 0.56 -32.22 -16.54
C VAL A 919 1.73 -31.81 -15.64
N LEU A 920 2.55 -30.89 -16.13
CA LEU A 920 3.75 -30.42 -15.46
C LEU A 920 3.44 -29.13 -14.69
N GLY A 921 3.56 -29.18 -13.37
CA GLY A 921 3.43 -28.02 -12.50
C GLY A 921 4.71 -27.20 -12.48
N LEU A 922 4.88 -26.26 -13.42
CA LEU A 922 6.02 -25.33 -13.38
C LEU A 922 5.97 -24.49 -12.11
N VAL A 923 4.80 -23.98 -11.74
CA VAL A 923 4.56 -23.28 -10.45
C VAL A 923 4.99 -24.13 -9.25
N SER A 924 4.70 -25.42 -9.27
CA SER A 924 5.09 -26.36 -8.21
C SER A 924 6.60 -26.52 -8.10
N ALA A 925 7.29 -26.68 -9.24
CA ALA A 925 8.75 -26.76 -9.28
C ALA A 925 9.41 -25.44 -8.85
N MET A 926 8.83 -24.30 -9.22
CA MET A 926 9.28 -22.98 -8.79
C MET A 926 9.09 -22.76 -7.28
N HIS A 927 7.96 -23.18 -6.72
CA HIS A 927 7.67 -23.13 -5.28
C HIS A 927 8.64 -23.99 -4.47
N GLU A 928 9.03 -25.16 -4.97
CA GLU A 928 10.06 -26.01 -4.35
C GLU A 928 11.42 -25.29 -4.28
N ARG A 929 11.81 -24.54 -5.33
CA ARG A 929 13.03 -23.72 -5.32
C ARG A 929 12.95 -22.55 -4.38
N LEU A 930 11.82 -21.84 -4.42
CA LEU A 930 11.56 -20.70 -3.56
C LEU A 930 11.67 -21.11 -2.09
N ALA A 931 11.12 -22.28 -1.73
CA ALA A 931 11.27 -22.86 -0.40
C ALA A 931 12.71 -23.25 -0.05
N GLY A 932 13.51 -23.62 -1.06
CA GLY A 932 14.95 -23.88 -0.92
C GLY A 932 15.85 -22.64 -0.89
N GLY A 933 15.29 -21.43 -1.05
CA GLY A 933 16.05 -20.17 -1.03
C GLY A 933 16.82 -19.86 -2.32
N ASP A 934 16.40 -20.42 -3.44
CA ASP A 934 17.06 -20.32 -4.75
C ASP A 934 16.28 -19.36 -5.66
N ASP A 935 16.93 -18.38 -6.31
CA ASP A 935 16.33 -17.29 -7.09
C ASP A 935 16.26 -17.56 -8.60
N ASP A 936 16.67 -18.75 -9.05
CA ASP A 936 16.64 -19.17 -10.45
C ASP A 936 15.19 -19.27 -10.97
N VAL A 937 14.92 -18.57 -12.07
CA VAL A 937 13.64 -18.57 -12.80
C VAL A 937 13.63 -19.46 -14.04
N HIS A 938 14.75 -20.05 -14.48
CA HIS A 938 14.90 -20.78 -15.74
C HIS A 938 13.92 -21.96 -15.91
N ALA A 939 13.41 -22.56 -14.82
CA ALA A 939 12.44 -23.63 -14.95
C ALA A 939 11.10 -23.17 -15.58
N MET A 940 10.69 -21.91 -15.39
CA MET A 940 9.52 -21.37 -16.10
C MET A 940 9.78 -21.21 -17.61
N PHE A 941 11.05 -21.09 -17.99
CA PHE A 941 11.53 -20.99 -19.37
C PHE A 941 11.86 -22.37 -19.97
N GLY A 942 11.49 -23.47 -19.32
CA GLY A 942 11.80 -24.83 -19.79
C GLY A 942 13.26 -25.26 -19.60
N GLY A 943 14.08 -24.44 -18.94
CA GLY A 943 15.49 -24.71 -18.67
C GLY A 943 16.40 -23.51 -18.93
N ASP A 944 17.68 -23.67 -18.60
CA ASP A 944 18.71 -22.69 -18.89
C ASP A 944 19.37 -23.03 -20.23
N ARG A 945 19.23 -22.12 -21.19
CA ARG A 945 19.74 -22.30 -22.54
C ARG A 945 21.24 -22.01 -22.68
N ALA A 946 21.89 -21.49 -21.64
CA ALA A 946 23.34 -21.30 -21.59
C ALA A 946 24.10 -22.59 -21.22
N GLN A 947 23.40 -23.65 -20.78
CA GLN A 947 24.01 -24.94 -20.45
C GLN A 947 24.42 -25.73 -21.70
N ASP A 948 25.39 -26.63 -21.58
CA ASP A 948 25.82 -27.53 -22.66
C ASP A 948 25.77 -29.00 -22.21
N PRO A 949 24.94 -29.87 -22.83
CA PRO A 949 23.87 -29.51 -23.77
C PRO A 949 22.72 -28.80 -23.05
N HIS A 950 22.11 -27.81 -23.68
CA HIS A 950 20.91 -27.18 -23.13
C HIS A 950 19.66 -28.05 -23.36
N PRO A 951 18.58 -27.90 -22.57
CA PRO A 951 17.30 -28.57 -22.83
C PRO A 951 16.74 -28.17 -24.21
N THR A 952 16.22 -29.13 -24.98
CA THR A 952 15.72 -28.92 -26.35
C THR A 952 14.74 -27.75 -26.43
N HIS A 953 13.79 -27.71 -25.49
CA HIS A 953 12.68 -26.76 -25.48
C HIS A 953 12.89 -25.55 -24.54
N ALA A 954 14.11 -25.31 -24.04
CA ALA A 954 14.38 -24.11 -23.24
C ALA A 954 14.14 -22.83 -24.06
N CYS A 955 13.52 -21.79 -23.50
CA CYS A 955 13.13 -20.59 -24.24
C CYS A 955 14.37 -19.79 -24.72
N PRO A 956 14.48 -19.45 -26.02
CA PRO A 956 15.57 -18.59 -26.52
C PRO A 956 15.40 -17.11 -26.12
N GLY A 957 14.19 -16.70 -25.75
CA GLY A 957 13.83 -15.31 -25.44
C GLY A 957 14.03 -14.89 -23.99
N TYR A 958 14.73 -15.67 -23.16
CA TYR A 958 14.92 -15.38 -21.73
C TYR A 958 15.43 -13.94 -21.48
N LYS A 959 16.52 -13.55 -22.15
CA LYS A 959 17.12 -12.21 -22.02
C LYS A 959 16.15 -11.12 -22.45
N ALA A 960 15.52 -11.25 -23.62
CA ALA A 960 14.54 -10.29 -24.10
C ALA A 960 13.36 -10.15 -23.12
N ALA A 961 12.86 -11.26 -22.57
CA ALA A 961 11.74 -11.24 -21.63
C ALA A 961 12.10 -10.52 -20.32
N MET A 962 13.26 -10.81 -19.73
CA MET A 962 13.73 -10.14 -18.52
C MET A 962 13.96 -8.64 -18.76
N GLY A 963 14.53 -8.28 -19.91
CA GLY A 963 14.70 -6.88 -20.33
C GLY A 963 13.36 -6.14 -20.40
N VAL A 964 12.36 -6.71 -21.08
CA VAL A 964 11.02 -6.11 -21.18
C VAL A 964 10.38 -5.92 -19.80
N LEU A 965 10.39 -6.95 -18.96
CA LEU A 965 9.81 -6.87 -17.61
C LEU A 965 10.46 -5.77 -16.78
N LEU A 966 11.79 -5.71 -16.75
CA LEU A 966 12.54 -4.66 -16.05
C LEU A 966 12.26 -3.28 -16.64
N GLY A 967 12.18 -3.16 -17.97
CA GLY A 967 11.95 -1.89 -18.66
C GLY A 967 10.57 -1.30 -18.37
N VAL A 968 9.52 -2.13 -18.41
CA VAL A 968 8.15 -1.70 -18.07
C VAL A 968 8.07 -1.25 -16.62
N PHE A 969 8.58 -2.05 -15.68
CA PHE A 969 8.51 -1.67 -14.26
C PHE A 969 9.39 -0.48 -13.92
N ALA A 970 10.57 -0.33 -14.54
CA ALA A 970 11.40 0.87 -14.39
C ALA A 970 10.66 2.13 -14.84
N ALA A 971 9.98 2.09 -16.00
CA ALA A 971 9.17 3.21 -16.48
C ALA A 971 8.02 3.58 -15.52
N LEU A 972 7.35 2.57 -14.93
CA LEU A 972 6.33 2.80 -13.90
C LEU A 972 6.89 3.44 -12.63
N MET A 973 8.11 3.05 -12.21
CA MET A 973 8.80 3.67 -11.07
C MET A 973 9.23 5.11 -11.37
N ASP A 974 9.51 5.43 -12.64
CA ASP A 974 9.99 6.74 -13.07
C ASP A 974 8.93 7.82 -13.21
N VAL A 975 7.64 7.47 -13.20
CA VAL A 975 6.51 8.43 -13.23
C VAL A 975 6.70 9.49 -12.15
N LYS A 976 6.68 10.78 -12.53
CA LYS A 976 6.95 11.90 -11.62
C LYS A 976 5.69 12.47 -10.98
N GLU A 977 4.55 12.22 -11.61
CA GLU A 977 3.22 12.56 -11.12
C GLU A 977 2.88 11.78 -9.84
N VAL A 978 1.91 12.29 -9.09
CA VAL A 978 1.42 11.61 -7.89
C VAL A 978 0.69 10.35 -8.33
N MET A 979 1.19 9.19 -7.90
CA MET A 979 0.61 7.88 -8.19
C MET A 979 0.08 7.26 -6.90
N ARG A 980 -1.18 6.81 -6.92
CA ARG A 980 -1.88 6.18 -5.81
C ARG A 980 -2.46 4.82 -6.19
N PRO A 981 -2.70 3.94 -5.20
CA PRO A 981 -3.52 2.75 -5.42
C PRO A 981 -4.92 3.12 -5.94
N SER A 982 -5.38 2.40 -6.96
CA SER A 982 -6.78 2.46 -7.41
C SER A 982 -7.64 1.44 -6.66
N PRO A 983 -8.96 1.68 -6.48
CA PRO A 983 -9.87 0.64 -6.01
C PRO A 983 -9.98 -0.56 -6.97
N ALA A 984 -9.68 -0.36 -8.25
CA ALA A 984 -9.65 -1.44 -9.23
C ALA A 984 -8.35 -2.24 -9.13
N SER A 985 -8.44 -3.57 -9.28
CA SER A 985 -7.27 -4.44 -9.31
C SER A 985 -6.33 -4.06 -10.46
N LEU A 986 -5.02 -4.07 -10.22
CA LEU A 986 -4.00 -3.75 -11.24
C LEU A 986 -4.18 -2.36 -11.89
N ALA A 987 -4.73 -1.39 -11.15
CA ALA A 987 -4.91 -0.03 -11.64
C ALA A 987 -4.26 1.00 -10.71
N PHE A 988 -3.98 2.17 -11.26
CA PHE A 988 -3.40 3.30 -10.57
C PHE A 988 -4.25 4.55 -10.77
N THR A 989 -4.30 5.41 -9.75
CA THR A 989 -4.76 6.80 -9.93
C THR A 989 -3.52 7.68 -10.05
N LEU A 990 -3.43 8.43 -11.14
CA LEU A 990 -2.42 9.45 -11.38
C LEU A 990 -3.08 10.83 -11.27
N GLU A 991 -2.45 11.76 -10.57
CA GLU A 991 -3.02 13.10 -10.38
C GLU A 991 -1.97 14.21 -10.35
N GLY A 992 -2.41 15.43 -10.61
CA GLY A 992 -1.58 16.62 -10.52
C GLY A 992 -2.38 17.92 -10.50
N ALA A 993 -1.69 19.00 -10.13
CA ALA A 993 -2.25 20.35 -10.26
C ALA A 993 -2.17 20.82 -11.72
N LEU A 994 -3.10 21.70 -12.10
CA LEU A 994 -3.02 22.44 -13.36
C LEU A 994 -2.50 23.88 -13.09
N PRO A 995 -1.80 24.50 -14.05
CA PRO A 995 -1.29 25.87 -13.94
C PRO A 995 -2.35 26.92 -13.67
#